data_AF-A0A0D3ERG6-F1
#
_entry.id   AF-A0A0D3ERG6-F1
#
_cell.length_a   1.000
_cell.length_b   1.000
_cell.length_c   1.000
_cell.angle_alpha   90.00
_cell.angle_beta   90.00
_cell.angle_gamma   90.00
#
_symmetry.space_group_name_H-M   'P 1'
#
loop_
_entity.id
_entity.type
_entity.pdbx_description
1 polymer ?
#
loop_
_entity_poly.entity_id
_entity_poly.type
_entity_poly.pdbx_seq_one_letter_code
_entity_poly.pdbx_strand_id
1 'polypeptide(L)'
;MDPTSVPWSSMVYGLLGLALLWQVHRLLVRLWWQPRRLERALRAQGVRGTSYRFLTGDLKDYGRLSKEAWARPLPLRCHDIAPRVAPFVHRTIAEHGKACLSWFGPIPKVTIADAEIAKDVLSNKMGHFEKLKFPVLSKLLADGVANYEGEKWAKHRRILNPAFHLEKLKLMLPAFSACCEELVGRWAASLGSDGSNEIDVWPEMQSLTGDVISRTAFGSSYLEGRRIFQLQAEQQELFMGAIQKISIPGYMSLPSKNNRRMYQIKNEVESIIRDLVQKRMHAMKDGERTKDDLLGILLESSTRHADENGHSGPGMTIEEVMEECKVFYFAGMETTAILLTWTMVVLSMHPEWQHRAREEVLSLFQKNKLDYEGLSKLKTVTMILYEVLRLYPPGIGFVRQTYKEMEIGGVKYPAGVMIELPLLFIHHDPDIWGSDVNEFKPERFAEGISRASNDHGAFFPFGWGPRICMGQNFALLEAKMALFMILQRFEFELAPSYTHAPHIVLMLPVPYASAFLSPHRATGERPAREEALPPPLLMLMMLGAASQWILAAAAAAAVAALLWLAVSTLEWTWWTPRRLERALRAQGIRGNRYRLFTGDVPENVRLNREARKKPLPLGCHDIIPRVLPMFSKAVEEHGKPSFTWFGPTPRVMISDPESIREVMSNKFGHYGKPKPTRLGKLLASGVVSYEGEKWAKHRRILNPAFHHEKIKRMLPVFSNCCTEMVTRWKNSMSIEGMSEVDVWPEFQNLTGDVISKTAFGSSYEEGRRIFQLQAEFLPTKNNRRLREIEREVSKLLRGIIGKRERAIKNGETSNGDLLGLLVESNMRESNGKAELGMTTDEIIEECKLFYFAGMETTSVLLTWTLIVLSMHPEWQERAREEVLHHFGRTTPDYDSLSRLKIVTMILYEVLRLYPPVVFLTRRTYKEMELGGIKYPAEVTLMLPILFIHHDPDIWGKDAGEFNPGRFADGISNATKYQTSFFPFGWGPRICIGQNFALLEAKMAICTILQRFSFELSPSYIHAPFTVITLHPQHVFNQLRWASTDNSKVRVFRSFKVIQLPRLRADHCSLPIVTTQLISCRAGSSLMANNMKSLHLAGALLYTVPTRGHEENGISR
;
A
#
# COMPACT_ATOMS: atom_id res chain seq x y z
N MET A 1 -64.45 11.71 -31.33
CA MET A 1 -64.22 11.68 -29.86
C MET A 1 -62.84 11.12 -29.65
N ASP A 2 -61.95 11.84 -28.98
CA ASP A 2 -60.52 11.53 -29.00
C ASP A 2 -60.12 10.35 -28.08
N PRO A 3 -59.36 9.36 -28.59
CA PRO A 3 -58.91 8.21 -27.81
C PRO A 3 -57.60 8.49 -27.04
N THR A 4 -57.44 9.68 -26.44
CA THR A 4 -56.13 10.17 -25.96
C THR A 4 -56.13 10.78 -24.55
N SER A 5 -56.38 9.96 -23.52
CA SER A 5 -55.91 10.28 -22.15
C SER A 5 -55.81 9.06 -21.22
N VAL A 6 -54.94 8.08 -21.55
CA VAL A 6 -54.35 7.26 -20.47
C VAL A 6 -53.49 8.23 -19.63
N PRO A 7 -53.82 8.49 -18.36
CA PRO A 7 -53.16 9.54 -17.62
C PRO A 7 -51.71 9.14 -17.35
N TRP A 8 -50.77 9.97 -17.80
CA TRP A 8 -49.33 9.67 -17.73
C TRP A 8 -48.89 9.31 -16.31
N SER A 9 -49.53 9.89 -15.29
CA SER A 9 -49.39 9.57 -13.86
C SER A 9 -49.36 8.06 -13.58
N SER A 10 -50.21 7.25 -14.22
CA SER A 10 -50.23 5.79 -14.02
C SER A 10 -48.96 5.11 -14.51
N MET A 11 -48.42 5.53 -15.67
CA MET A 11 -47.10 5.10 -16.13
C MET A 11 -45.98 5.67 -15.27
N VAL A 12 -46.19 6.81 -14.60
CA VAL A 12 -45.25 7.29 -13.56
C VAL A 12 -45.20 6.33 -12.39
N TYR A 13 -46.32 6.08 -11.71
CA TYR A 13 -46.37 5.16 -10.58
C TYR A 13 -45.82 3.77 -10.98
N GLY A 14 -46.04 3.34 -12.22
CA GLY A 14 -45.43 2.15 -12.81
C GLY A 14 -43.91 2.20 -12.98
N LEU A 15 -43.33 3.27 -13.52
CA LEU A 15 -41.87 3.40 -13.72
C LEU A 15 -41.10 3.82 -12.46
N LEU A 16 -41.73 4.56 -11.56
CA LEU A 16 -41.32 4.74 -10.18
C LEU A 16 -41.31 3.38 -9.47
N GLY A 17 -42.38 2.60 -9.69
CA GLY A 17 -42.49 1.19 -9.32
C GLY A 17 -41.33 0.37 -9.88
N LEU A 18 -40.98 0.51 -11.16
CA LEU A 18 -39.84 -0.20 -11.76
C LEU A 18 -38.47 0.31 -11.27
N ALA A 19 -38.33 1.57 -10.87
CA ALA A 19 -37.11 2.08 -10.25
C ALA A 19 -36.95 1.58 -8.80
N LEU A 20 -38.04 1.56 -8.03
CA LEU A 20 -38.12 0.93 -6.71
C LEU A 20 -37.89 -0.58 -6.83
N LEU A 21 -38.56 -1.26 -7.76
CA LEU A 21 -38.38 -2.70 -8.05
C LEU A 21 -36.99 -2.98 -8.60
N TRP A 22 -36.32 -2.07 -9.30
CA TRP A 22 -34.92 -2.25 -9.69
C TRP A 22 -33.97 -2.09 -8.50
N GLN A 23 -34.21 -1.12 -7.60
CA GLN A 23 -33.42 -1.01 -6.37
C GLN A 23 -33.70 -2.16 -5.40
N VAL A 24 -34.96 -2.59 -5.25
CA VAL A 24 -35.38 -3.78 -4.50
C VAL A 24 -34.83 -5.05 -5.14
N HIS A 25 -34.84 -5.19 -6.46
CA HIS A 25 -34.17 -6.29 -7.17
C HIS A 25 -32.65 -6.23 -6.98
N ARG A 26 -32.03 -5.05 -6.98
CA ARG A 26 -30.58 -4.89 -6.74
C ARG A 26 -30.22 -5.18 -5.28
N LEU A 27 -31.11 -4.88 -4.34
CA LEU A 27 -31.05 -5.28 -2.93
C LEU A 27 -31.24 -6.79 -2.81
N LEU A 28 -32.24 -7.40 -3.44
CA LEU A 28 -32.46 -8.86 -3.46
C LEU A 28 -31.28 -9.61 -4.12
N VAL A 29 -30.71 -9.08 -5.21
CA VAL A 29 -29.47 -9.62 -5.79
C VAL A 29 -28.33 -9.52 -4.80
N ARG A 30 -28.09 -8.37 -4.17
CA ARG A 30 -26.97 -8.18 -3.24
C ARG A 30 -27.13 -8.89 -1.89
N LEU A 31 -28.37 -9.07 -1.42
CA LEU A 31 -28.72 -9.48 -0.05
C LEU A 31 -29.41 -10.84 0.02
N TRP A 32 -29.73 -11.50 -1.11
CA TRP A 32 -30.33 -12.83 -1.12
C TRP A 32 -29.73 -13.73 -2.21
N TRP A 33 -29.70 -13.25 -3.46
CA TRP A 33 -29.26 -14.06 -4.62
C TRP A 33 -27.75 -14.24 -4.72
N GLN A 34 -26.96 -13.18 -4.54
CA GLN A 34 -25.51 -13.23 -4.54
C GLN A 34 -24.96 -14.04 -3.35
N PRO A 35 -25.43 -13.86 -2.10
CA PRO A 35 -25.09 -14.76 -0.99
C PRO A 35 -25.38 -16.23 -1.33
N ARG A 36 -26.61 -16.58 -1.70
CA ARG A 36 -26.97 -17.99 -2.02
C ARG A 36 -26.22 -18.56 -3.23
N ARG A 37 -25.82 -17.74 -4.20
CA ARG A 37 -24.95 -18.17 -5.31
C ARG A 37 -23.52 -18.45 -4.84
N LEU A 38 -22.95 -17.57 -4.01
CA LEU A 38 -21.61 -17.75 -3.46
C LEU A 38 -21.56 -18.96 -2.51
N GLU A 39 -22.60 -19.18 -1.71
CA GLU A 39 -22.75 -20.36 -0.86
C GLU A 39 -22.67 -21.66 -1.68
N ARG A 40 -23.47 -21.77 -2.75
CA ARG A 40 -23.46 -22.94 -3.65
C ARG A 40 -22.10 -23.13 -4.32
N ALA A 41 -21.45 -22.05 -4.76
CA ALA A 41 -20.15 -22.11 -5.45
C ALA A 41 -18.99 -22.53 -4.53
N LEU A 42 -19.08 -22.26 -3.23
CA LEU A 42 -18.10 -22.71 -2.24
C LEU A 42 -18.40 -24.14 -1.76
N ARG A 43 -19.68 -24.47 -1.47
CA ARG A 43 -20.09 -25.85 -1.13
C ARG A 43 -19.78 -26.86 -2.24
N ALA A 44 -19.92 -26.47 -3.52
CA ALA A 44 -19.57 -27.30 -4.66
C ALA A 44 -18.05 -27.59 -4.80
N GLN A 45 -17.20 -26.80 -4.13
CA GLN A 45 -15.75 -27.03 -4.02
C GLN A 45 -15.38 -27.72 -2.69
N GLY A 46 -16.35 -28.31 -1.99
CA GLY A 46 -16.14 -29.02 -0.72
C GLY A 46 -16.14 -28.14 0.53
N VAL A 47 -16.17 -26.80 0.41
CA VAL A 47 -16.17 -25.90 1.58
C VAL A 47 -17.51 -25.99 2.32
N ARG A 48 -17.50 -26.67 3.47
CA ARG A 48 -18.66 -26.83 4.37
C ARG A 48 -18.83 -25.57 5.22
N GLY A 49 -20.01 -25.34 5.80
CA GLY A 49 -20.33 -24.04 6.38
C GLY A 49 -21.79 -23.81 6.74
N THR A 50 -22.04 -22.69 7.44
CA THR A 50 -23.38 -22.21 7.77
C THR A 50 -24.14 -21.74 6.53
N SER A 51 -25.47 -21.86 6.56
CA SER A 51 -26.36 -21.46 5.46
C SER A 51 -26.74 -19.98 5.57
N TYR A 52 -26.82 -19.27 4.45
CA TYR A 52 -27.02 -17.82 4.46
C TYR A 52 -28.38 -17.40 5.05
N ARG A 53 -28.33 -16.58 6.11
CA ARG A 53 -29.48 -15.93 6.74
C ARG A 53 -29.63 -14.48 6.27
N PHE A 54 -30.81 -14.10 5.82
CA PHE A 54 -31.09 -12.80 5.18
C PHE A 54 -30.69 -11.60 6.04
N LEU A 55 -30.10 -10.58 5.38
CA LEU A 55 -29.54 -9.35 5.95
C LEU A 55 -28.39 -9.53 6.94
N THR A 56 -28.58 -10.29 8.03
CA THR A 56 -27.62 -10.38 9.14
C THR A 56 -26.52 -11.41 8.93
N GLY A 57 -26.73 -12.41 8.08
CA GLY A 57 -25.89 -13.61 8.12
C GLY A 57 -25.90 -14.19 9.54
N ASP A 58 -24.74 -14.63 10.00
CA ASP A 58 -24.54 -15.22 11.32
C ASP A 58 -24.27 -14.18 12.42
N LEU A 59 -24.28 -12.86 12.13
CA LEU A 59 -23.99 -11.80 13.11
C LEU A 59 -24.83 -11.90 14.40
N LYS A 60 -26.07 -12.39 14.30
CA LYS A 60 -26.93 -12.64 15.46
C LYS A 60 -26.44 -13.81 16.32
N ASP A 61 -26.02 -14.92 15.71
CA ASP A 61 -25.48 -16.06 16.45
C ASP A 61 -24.06 -15.79 16.94
N TYR A 62 -23.24 -15.02 16.22
CA TYR A 62 -21.95 -14.54 16.73
C TYR A 62 -22.16 -13.76 18.05
N GLY A 63 -23.00 -12.72 18.04
CA GLY A 63 -23.29 -11.92 19.24
C GLY A 63 -23.97 -12.72 20.36
N ARG A 64 -24.86 -13.66 20.02
CA ARG A 64 -25.53 -14.54 20.99
C ARG A 64 -24.56 -15.52 21.64
N LEU A 65 -23.78 -16.28 20.84
CA LEU A 65 -22.82 -17.26 21.35
C LEU A 65 -21.69 -16.59 22.14
N SER A 66 -21.21 -15.42 21.71
CA SER A 66 -20.30 -14.61 22.53
C SER A 66 -20.93 -14.23 23.88
N LYS A 67 -22.19 -13.76 23.92
CA LYS A 67 -22.85 -13.44 25.19
C LYS A 67 -23.06 -14.68 26.08
N GLU A 68 -23.45 -15.81 25.50
CA GLU A 68 -23.63 -17.10 26.20
C GLU A 68 -22.31 -17.62 26.79
N ALA A 69 -21.21 -17.55 26.02
CA ALA A 69 -19.89 -17.99 26.46
C ALA A 69 -19.24 -17.02 27.47
N TRP A 70 -19.35 -15.71 27.25
CA TRP A 70 -18.73 -14.72 28.12
C TRP A 70 -19.37 -14.64 29.51
N ALA A 71 -20.64 -15.06 29.64
CA ALA A 71 -21.37 -15.16 30.90
C ALA A 71 -20.87 -16.27 31.85
N ARG A 72 -20.00 -17.20 31.41
CA ARG A 72 -19.48 -18.30 32.24
C ARG A 72 -17.95 -18.28 32.28
N PRO A 73 -17.30 -18.04 33.43
CA PRO A 73 -15.84 -18.06 33.53
C PRO A 73 -15.28 -19.46 33.26
N LEU A 74 -14.00 -19.51 32.89
CA LEU A 74 -13.23 -20.74 32.75
C LEU A 74 -12.64 -21.18 34.11
N PRO A 75 -12.30 -22.47 34.29
CA PRO A 75 -11.45 -22.90 35.40
C PRO A 75 -10.10 -22.16 35.35
N LEU A 76 -9.53 -21.86 36.53
CA LEU A 76 -8.35 -20.99 36.64
C LEU A 76 -7.15 -21.42 35.79
N ARG A 77 -6.84 -22.73 35.70
CA ARG A 77 -5.75 -23.29 34.89
C ARG A 77 -6.20 -23.82 33.51
N CYS A 78 -7.32 -23.31 32.97
CA CYS A 78 -7.82 -23.73 31.66
C CYS A 78 -7.36 -22.77 30.57
N HIS A 79 -6.30 -23.14 29.84
CA HIS A 79 -5.83 -22.37 28.68
C HIS A 79 -6.58 -22.71 27.37
N ASP A 80 -7.56 -23.62 27.38
CA ASP A 80 -8.46 -23.81 26.23
C ASP A 80 -9.47 -22.65 26.13
N ILE A 81 -8.97 -21.50 25.69
CA ILE A 81 -9.75 -20.25 25.65
C ILE A 81 -10.53 -20.10 24.34
N ALA A 82 -10.18 -20.85 23.29
CA ALA A 82 -10.78 -20.71 21.96
C ALA A 82 -12.32 -20.92 21.95
N PRO A 83 -12.91 -21.87 22.71
CA PRO A 83 -14.36 -22.01 22.86
C PRO A 83 -15.03 -20.81 23.53
N ARG A 84 -14.34 -20.07 24.44
CA ARG A 84 -14.91 -18.90 25.12
C ARG A 84 -14.68 -17.60 24.34
N VAL A 85 -13.50 -17.43 23.77
CA VAL A 85 -13.09 -16.21 23.06
C VAL A 85 -13.82 -16.08 21.72
N ALA A 86 -13.86 -17.15 20.93
CA ALA A 86 -14.46 -17.16 19.60
C ALA A 86 -15.43 -18.35 19.40
N PRO A 87 -16.48 -18.49 20.24
CA PRO A 87 -17.38 -19.66 20.29
C PRO A 87 -18.01 -20.01 18.94
N PHE A 88 -18.35 -19.00 18.14
CA PHE A 88 -18.90 -19.18 16.81
C PHE A 88 -17.88 -19.80 15.84
N VAL A 89 -16.62 -19.34 15.88
CA VAL A 89 -15.54 -19.86 15.02
C VAL A 89 -15.16 -21.28 15.45
N HIS A 90 -15.02 -21.51 16.76
CA HIS A 90 -14.77 -22.83 17.34
C HIS A 90 -15.82 -23.85 16.89
N ARG A 91 -17.10 -23.53 17.05
CA ARG A 91 -18.21 -24.38 16.60
C ARG A 91 -18.17 -24.64 15.09
N THR A 92 -17.94 -23.60 14.28
CA THR A 92 -17.93 -23.75 12.81
C THR A 92 -16.74 -24.61 12.35
N ILE A 93 -15.58 -24.54 12.99
CA ILE A 93 -14.43 -25.42 12.71
C ILE A 93 -14.73 -26.85 13.16
N ALA A 94 -15.29 -27.06 14.35
CA ALA A 94 -15.64 -28.39 14.84
C ALA A 94 -16.72 -29.10 14.00
N GLU A 95 -17.74 -28.38 13.55
CA GLU A 95 -18.85 -28.94 12.75
C GLU A 95 -18.50 -29.14 11.27
N HIS A 96 -17.51 -28.43 10.72
CA HIS A 96 -17.26 -28.34 9.27
C HIS A 96 -15.80 -28.52 8.82
N GLY A 97 -14.84 -28.63 9.74
CA GLY A 97 -13.41 -28.80 9.48
C GLY A 97 -12.61 -27.49 9.43
N LYS A 98 -11.28 -27.61 9.31
CA LYS A 98 -10.31 -26.49 9.36
C LYS A 98 -10.45 -25.45 8.22
N ALA A 99 -11.25 -25.73 7.18
CA ALA A 99 -11.58 -24.80 6.09
C ALA A 99 -13.09 -24.68 5.91
N CYS A 100 -13.71 -23.64 6.49
CA CYS A 100 -15.17 -23.56 6.66
C CYS A 100 -15.76 -22.16 6.35
N LEU A 101 -17.03 -22.14 5.93
CA LEU A 101 -17.77 -20.94 5.49
C LEU A 101 -18.75 -20.44 6.56
N SER A 102 -18.80 -19.12 6.74
CA SER A 102 -19.74 -18.37 7.58
C SER A 102 -20.14 -17.02 6.97
N TRP A 103 -21.06 -16.28 7.59
CA TRP A 103 -21.66 -15.07 7.01
C TRP A 103 -21.58 -13.81 7.89
N PHE A 104 -20.84 -12.81 7.43
CA PHE A 104 -20.82 -11.47 8.01
C PHE A 104 -21.79 -10.57 7.23
N GLY A 105 -23.03 -10.45 7.70
CA GLY A 105 -24.10 -9.85 6.90
C GLY A 105 -24.26 -10.61 5.57
N PRO A 106 -24.39 -9.93 4.42
CA PRO A 106 -24.46 -10.57 3.10
C PRO A 106 -23.09 -11.01 2.52
N ILE A 107 -21.99 -10.90 3.28
CA ILE A 107 -20.63 -11.19 2.79
C ILE A 107 -20.18 -12.57 3.33
N PRO A 108 -19.76 -13.50 2.46
CA PRO A 108 -19.17 -14.77 2.90
C PRO A 108 -17.79 -14.54 3.52
N LYS A 109 -17.57 -15.17 4.67
CA LYS A 109 -16.29 -15.26 5.37
C LYS A 109 -15.87 -16.73 5.39
N VAL A 110 -14.73 -17.05 4.81
CA VAL A 110 -14.13 -18.38 4.89
C VAL A 110 -12.99 -18.33 5.89
N THR A 111 -13.07 -19.20 6.88
CA THR A 111 -12.06 -19.38 7.92
C THR A 111 -11.14 -20.53 7.51
N ILE A 112 -9.83 -20.28 7.52
CA ILE A 112 -8.80 -21.26 7.12
C ILE A 112 -7.80 -21.40 8.26
N ALA A 113 -7.95 -22.46 9.06
CA ALA A 113 -7.11 -22.82 10.21
C ALA A 113 -5.94 -23.75 9.83
N ASP A 114 -5.49 -23.69 8.58
CA ASP A 114 -4.31 -24.40 8.09
C ASP A 114 -3.10 -23.46 8.12
N ALA A 115 -2.00 -23.89 8.74
CA ALA A 115 -0.82 -23.07 8.96
C ALA A 115 -0.03 -22.78 7.67
N GLU A 116 0.08 -23.76 6.76
CA GLU A 116 0.78 -23.62 5.47
C GLU A 116 0.07 -22.61 4.57
N ILE A 117 -1.24 -22.78 4.43
CA ILE A 117 -2.10 -21.91 3.64
C ILE A 117 -2.17 -20.51 4.28
N ALA A 118 -2.16 -20.40 5.61
CA ALA A 118 -2.06 -19.11 6.30
C ALA A 118 -0.71 -18.40 6.04
N LYS A 119 0.43 -19.12 6.11
CA LYS A 119 1.76 -18.62 5.74
C LYS A 119 1.77 -18.09 4.31
N ASP A 120 1.15 -18.79 3.35
CA ASP A 120 1.07 -18.38 1.94
C ASP A 120 0.25 -17.10 1.72
N VAL A 121 -0.91 -16.99 2.37
CA VAL A 121 -1.77 -15.79 2.31
C VAL A 121 -1.06 -14.58 2.93
N LEU A 122 -0.26 -14.77 3.98
CA LEU A 122 0.51 -13.71 4.65
C LEU A 122 1.82 -13.36 3.93
N SER A 123 2.48 -14.33 3.27
CA SER A 123 3.73 -14.15 2.51
C SER A 123 3.58 -13.29 1.25
N ASN A 124 2.37 -12.84 0.94
CA ASN A 124 2.02 -12.25 -0.34
C ASN A 124 2.64 -10.84 -0.58
N LYS A 125 3.87 -10.82 -1.10
CA LYS A 125 4.64 -9.61 -1.43
C LYS A 125 3.97 -8.66 -2.45
N MET A 126 2.96 -9.14 -3.16
CA MET A 126 2.34 -8.46 -4.30
C MET A 126 1.01 -7.75 -3.97
N GLY A 127 0.62 -7.71 -2.68
CA GLY A 127 -0.60 -7.02 -2.25
C GLY A 127 -1.90 -7.64 -2.76
N HIS A 128 -1.92 -8.95 -3.04
CA HIS A 128 -3.09 -9.65 -3.59
C HIS A 128 -4.19 -9.92 -2.55
N PHE A 129 -3.88 -9.70 -1.28
CA PHE A 129 -4.78 -9.86 -0.14
C PHE A 129 -4.84 -8.53 0.61
N GLU A 130 -5.79 -7.68 0.22
CA GLU A 130 -6.06 -6.41 0.91
C GLU A 130 -6.64 -6.69 2.31
N LYS A 131 -6.34 -5.86 3.31
CA LYS A 131 -7.06 -5.86 4.60
C LYS A 131 -8.55 -5.55 4.39
N LEU A 132 -9.39 -6.04 5.29
CA LEU A 132 -10.82 -5.71 5.29
C LEU A 132 -11.02 -4.21 5.57
N LYS A 133 -11.59 -3.48 4.61
CA LYS A 133 -11.75 -2.03 4.68
C LYS A 133 -13.17 -1.63 5.06
N PHE A 134 -13.33 -1.00 6.21
CA PHE A 134 -14.55 -0.30 6.62
C PHE A 134 -14.37 1.21 6.34
N PRO A 135 -14.73 1.76 5.16
CA PRO A 135 -14.06 2.97 4.64
C PRO A 135 -14.35 4.27 5.38
N VAL A 136 -15.33 4.29 6.28
CA VAL A 136 -15.60 5.39 7.21
C VAL A 136 -15.10 5.06 8.61
N LEU A 137 -15.30 3.81 9.06
CA LEU A 137 -14.95 3.35 10.40
C LEU A 137 -13.42 3.32 10.64
N SER A 138 -12.64 2.75 9.72
CA SER A 138 -11.17 2.68 9.87
C SER A 138 -10.54 4.08 10.04
N LYS A 139 -11.10 5.09 9.36
CA LYS A 139 -10.68 6.49 9.39
C LYS A 139 -11.14 7.29 10.62
N LEU A 140 -11.96 6.68 11.47
CA LEU A 140 -12.30 7.20 12.80
C LEU A 140 -11.31 6.69 13.86
N LEU A 141 -10.67 5.53 13.64
CA LEU A 141 -9.68 4.95 14.56
C LEU A 141 -8.25 5.42 14.20
N ALA A 142 -7.69 4.93 13.09
CA ALA A 142 -6.42 5.37 12.50
C ALA A 142 -6.27 4.83 11.06
N ASP A 143 -5.76 5.63 10.11
CA ASP A 143 -5.61 5.25 8.70
C ASP A 143 -4.16 4.84 8.33
N GLY A 144 -3.17 5.05 9.23
CA GLY A 144 -1.70 4.93 9.04
C GLY A 144 -1.11 3.58 8.57
N VAL A 145 0.17 3.29 8.84
CA VAL A 145 0.90 2.12 8.31
C VAL A 145 0.23 0.77 8.60
N ALA A 146 -0.60 0.71 9.64
CA ALA A 146 -1.46 -0.42 9.95
C ALA A 146 -2.54 -0.69 8.88
N ASN A 147 -3.11 0.33 8.24
CA ASN A 147 -4.26 0.25 7.34
C ASN A 147 -3.99 0.71 5.89
N TYR A 148 -2.88 1.42 5.63
CA TYR A 148 -2.41 1.69 4.27
C TYR A 148 -2.15 0.40 3.47
N GLU A 149 -2.17 0.53 2.13
CA GLU A 149 -2.00 -0.56 1.16
C GLU A 149 -1.12 -0.11 -0.01
N GLY A 150 -0.53 -1.08 -0.72
CA GLY A 150 0.33 -0.82 -1.88
C GLY A 150 1.56 0.05 -1.56
N GLU A 151 1.93 0.90 -2.50
CA GLU A 151 3.09 1.80 -2.41
C GLU A 151 3.06 2.71 -1.18
N LYS A 152 1.89 3.22 -0.76
CA LYS A 152 1.81 4.06 0.45
C LYS A 152 2.22 3.28 1.70
N TRP A 153 1.78 2.03 1.82
CA TRP A 153 2.26 1.18 2.91
C TRP A 153 3.77 0.94 2.82
N ALA A 154 4.30 0.67 1.62
CA ALA A 154 5.72 0.43 1.42
C ALA A 154 6.60 1.66 1.76
N LYS A 155 6.19 2.88 1.35
CA LYS A 155 6.83 4.15 1.75
C LYS A 155 6.90 4.26 3.27
N HIS A 156 5.76 4.19 3.94
CA HIS A 156 5.68 4.38 5.39
C HIS A 156 6.48 3.28 6.13
N ARG A 157 6.38 2.02 5.68
CA ARG A 157 7.18 0.92 6.21
C ARG A 157 8.69 1.16 6.06
N ARG A 158 9.15 1.67 4.91
CA ARG A 158 10.57 1.97 4.64
C ARG A 158 11.09 3.09 5.56
N ILE A 159 10.32 4.15 5.78
CA ILE A 159 10.71 5.29 6.64
C ILE A 159 10.73 4.89 8.13
N LEU A 160 9.76 4.09 8.57
CA LEU A 160 9.55 3.76 9.97
C LEU A 160 10.44 2.59 10.46
N ASN A 161 10.71 1.59 9.61
CA ASN A 161 11.52 0.41 9.97
C ASN A 161 12.84 0.74 10.72
N PRO A 162 13.66 1.74 10.30
CA PRO A 162 14.90 2.10 10.98
C PRO A 162 14.78 2.47 12.46
N ALA A 163 13.64 3.04 12.90
CA ALA A 163 13.40 3.35 14.31
C ALA A 163 13.27 2.09 15.18
N PHE A 164 12.89 0.96 14.57
CA PHE A 164 12.72 -0.35 15.21
C PHE A 164 13.88 -1.31 14.88
N HIS A 165 14.98 -0.82 14.28
CA HIS A 165 16.22 -1.56 14.16
C HIS A 165 16.88 -1.69 15.55
N LEU A 166 17.51 -2.85 15.79
CA LEU A 166 18.03 -3.25 17.10
C LEU A 166 18.95 -2.19 17.73
N GLU A 167 19.83 -1.58 16.94
CA GLU A 167 20.79 -0.56 17.42
C GLU A 167 20.12 0.73 17.88
N LYS A 168 18.93 1.09 17.34
CA LYS A 168 18.13 2.21 17.86
C LYS A 168 17.34 1.81 19.10
N LEU A 169 16.81 0.59 19.15
CA LEU A 169 16.11 0.06 20.33
C LEU A 169 17.03 -0.02 21.57
N LYS A 170 18.34 -0.30 21.40
CA LYS A 170 19.33 -0.23 22.48
C LYS A 170 19.38 1.14 23.17
N LEU A 171 19.18 2.23 22.43
CA LEU A 171 19.17 3.60 22.96
C LEU A 171 17.92 3.91 23.80
N MET A 172 16.83 3.13 23.62
CA MET A 172 15.57 3.30 24.34
C MET A 172 15.54 2.56 25.70
N LEU A 173 16.45 1.60 25.92
CA LEU A 173 16.51 0.79 27.14
C LEU A 173 16.59 1.60 28.46
N PRO A 174 17.32 2.74 28.57
CA PRO A 174 17.33 3.54 29.79
C PRO A 174 15.95 4.11 30.15
N ALA A 175 15.12 4.42 29.15
CA ALA A 175 13.75 4.90 29.36
C ALA A 175 12.78 3.74 29.68
N PHE A 176 12.97 2.56 29.08
CA PHE A 176 12.25 1.35 29.50
C PHE A 176 12.54 1.05 30.97
N SER A 177 13.83 1.10 31.38
CA SER A 177 14.27 0.93 32.77
C SER A 177 13.58 1.95 33.68
N ALA A 178 13.60 3.24 33.35
CA ALA A 178 12.96 4.29 34.16
C ALA A 178 11.44 4.06 34.36
N CYS A 179 10.69 3.70 33.31
CA CYS A 179 9.26 3.39 33.43
C CYS A 179 9.02 2.16 34.34
N CYS A 180 9.84 1.12 34.20
CA CYS A 180 9.76 -0.07 35.06
C CYS A 180 10.20 0.23 36.51
N GLU A 181 11.21 1.07 36.72
CA GLU A 181 11.66 1.54 38.04
C GLU A 181 10.56 2.35 38.75
N GLU A 182 9.82 3.19 38.03
CA GLU A 182 8.69 3.95 38.58
C GLU A 182 7.47 3.09 38.88
N LEU A 183 7.15 2.11 38.03
CA LEU A 183 6.11 1.11 38.30
C LEU A 183 6.44 0.32 39.57
N VAL A 184 7.64 -0.29 39.59
CA VAL A 184 8.14 -1.09 40.71
C VAL A 184 8.29 -0.25 41.99
N GLY A 185 8.64 1.04 41.86
CA GLY A 185 8.68 2.00 42.96
C GLY A 185 7.30 2.31 43.55
N ARG A 186 6.29 2.59 42.70
CA ARG A 186 4.90 2.76 43.15
C ARG A 186 4.37 1.51 43.82
N TRP A 187 4.60 0.33 43.23
CA TRP A 187 4.17 -0.95 43.78
C TRP A 187 4.78 -1.20 45.16
N ALA A 188 6.10 -1.01 45.32
CA ALA A 188 6.80 -1.17 46.59
C ALA A 188 6.32 -0.16 47.66
N ALA A 189 5.98 1.08 47.25
CA ALA A 189 5.41 2.10 48.13
C ALA A 189 3.91 1.88 48.44
N SER A 190 3.25 0.95 47.74
CA SER A 190 1.83 0.59 47.94
C SER A 190 1.59 -0.67 48.75
N LEU A 191 2.66 -1.38 49.16
CA LEU A 191 2.55 -2.57 49.99
C LEU A 191 1.98 -2.22 51.37
N GLY A 192 1.08 -3.07 51.87
CA GLY A 192 0.48 -2.95 53.20
C GLY A 192 1.46 -3.22 54.34
N SER A 193 0.97 -3.09 55.57
CA SER A 193 1.76 -3.37 56.79
C SER A 193 2.17 -4.85 56.95
N ASP A 194 1.49 -5.73 56.23
CA ASP A 194 1.79 -7.16 56.04
C ASP A 194 2.82 -7.41 54.92
N GLY A 195 3.12 -6.40 54.11
CA GLY A 195 4.00 -6.48 52.96
C GLY A 195 3.32 -6.93 51.66
N SER A 196 1.99 -7.07 51.60
CA SER A 196 1.27 -7.46 50.39
C SER A 196 0.39 -6.33 49.82
N ASN A 197 -0.05 -6.44 48.57
CA ASN A 197 -1.11 -5.58 48.01
C ASN A 197 -1.84 -6.27 46.84
N GLU A 198 -3.17 -6.08 46.73
CA GLU A 198 -3.95 -6.48 45.55
C GLU A 198 -3.96 -5.34 44.51
N ILE A 199 -3.56 -5.64 43.28
CA ILE A 199 -3.55 -4.69 42.15
C ILE A 199 -4.31 -5.25 40.95
N ASP A 200 -5.09 -4.43 40.25
CA ASP A 200 -5.53 -4.77 38.89
C ASP A 200 -4.36 -4.55 37.93
N VAL A 201 -3.80 -5.64 37.43
CA VAL A 201 -2.63 -5.64 36.54
C VAL A 201 -2.96 -4.98 35.19
N TRP A 202 -4.23 -4.97 34.75
CA TRP A 202 -4.57 -4.47 33.41
C TRP A 202 -4.37 -2.94 33.27
N PRO A 203 -4.97 -2.08 34.12
CA PRO A 203 -4.70 -0.64 34.11
C PRO A 203 -3.23 -0.30 34.39
N GLU A 204 -2.54 -1.07 35.23
CA GLU A 204 -1.13 -0.86 35.54
C GLU A 204 -0.20 -1.16 34.36
N MET A 205 -0.47 -2.24 33.60
CA MET A 205 0.27 -2.54 32.37
C MET A 205 -0.07 -1.58 31.22
N GLN A 206 -1.34 -1.13 31.09
CA GLN A 206 -1.68 -0.02 30.18
C GLN A 206 -0.95 1.27 30.57
N SER A 207 -0.83 1.57 31.87
CA SER A 207 -0.09 2.75 32.33
C SER A 207 1.42 2.63 32.06
N LEU A 208 2.03 1.47 32.34
CA LEU A 208 3.46 1.22 32.08
C LEU A 208 3.79 1.40 30.59
N THR A 209 3.09 0.66 29.72
CA THR A 209 3.35 0.64 28.28
C THR A 209 2.94 1.96 27.61
N GLY A 210 1.91 2.61 28.14
CA GLY A 210 1.55 4.00 27.80
C GLY A 210 2.65 5.00 28.14
N ASP A 211 3.35 4.84 29.25
CA ASP A 211 4.52 5.67 29.62
C ASP A 211 5.75 5.33 28.78
N VAL A 212 6.05 4.04 28.57
CA VAL A 212 7.14 3.59 27.72
C VAL A 212 7.00 4.14 26.29
N ILE A 213 5.83 3.99 25.66
CA ILE A 213 5.63 4.54 24.31
C ILE A 213 5.64 6.08 24.33
N SER A 214 5.08 6.74 25.35
CA SER A 214 5.14 8.21 25.47
C SER A 214 6.58 8.73 25.54
N ARG A 215 7.42 8.13 26.39
CA ARG A 215 8.79 8.59 26.62
C ARG A 215 9.75 8.21 25.48
N THR A 216 9.58 7.02 24.89
CA THR A 216 10.52 6.50 23.86
C THR A 216 10.11 6.79 22.43
N ALA A 217 8.82 6.95 22.16
CA ALA A 217 8.33 7.34 20.85
C ALA A 217 8.00 8.83 20.74
N PHE A 218 7.62 9.53 21.82
CA PHE A 218 7.19 10.94 21.71
C PHE A 218 8.00 11.92 22.57
N GLY A 219 8.90 11.41 23.42
CA GLY A 219 9.70 12.21 24.34
C GLY A 219 8.90 12.87 25.47
N SER A 220 7.63 12.48 25.63
CA SER A 220 6.61 13.03 26.54
C SER A 220 6.31 12.08 27.71
N SER A 221 5.59 12.55 28.73
CA SER A 221 5.10 11.71 29.83
C SER A 221 3.79 10.99 29.48
N TYR A 222 3.47 9.88 30.18
CA TYR A 222 2.12 9.27 30.10
C TYR A 222 1.01 10.27 30.45
N LEU A 223 1.24 11.22 31.36
CA LEU A 223 0.24 12.23 31.73
C LEU A 223 -0.22 13.08 30.53
N GLU A 224 0.68 13.35 29.58
CA GLU A 224 0.37 14.06 28.34
C GLU A 224 -0.33 13.16 27.32
N GLY A 225 0.04 11.87 27.25
CA GLY A 225 -0.60 10.87 26.41
C GLY A 225 -1.96 10.36 26.92
N ARG A 226 -2.23 10.46 28.22
CA ARG A 226 -3.35 9.80 28.94
C ARG A 226 -4.70 10.02 28.29
N ARG A 227 -4.95 11.24 27.79
CA ARG A 227 -6.23 11.58 27.13
C ARG A 227 -6.36 10.91 25.76
N ILE A 228 -5.27 10.75 25.01
CA ILE A 228 -5.27 10.03 23.73
C ILE A 228 -5.64 8.56 23.95
N PHE A 229 -5.00 7.89 24.91
CA PHE A 229 -5.26 6.48 25.22
C PHE A 229 -6.73 6.24 25.61
N GLN A 230 -7.27 7.05 26.54
CA GLN A 230 -8.69 6.99 26.93
C GLN A 230 -9.64 7.16 25.74
N LEU A 231 -9.36 8.15 24.89
CA LEU A 231 -10.16 8.45 23.70
C LEU A 231 -10.08 7.32 22.67
N GLN A 232 -8.93 6.69 22.48
CA GLN A 232 -8.76 5.56 21.55
C GLN A 232 -9.44 4.28 22.07
N ALA A 233 -9.45 4.04 23.39
CA ALA A 233 -10.22 2.95 24.00
C ALA A 233 -11.74 3.13 23.81
N GLU A 234 -12.28 4.34 24.09
CA GLU A 234 -13.69 4.66 23.81
C GLU A 234 -14.00 4.53 22.31
N GLN A 235 -13.08 4.95 21.43
CA GLN A 235 -13.24 4.80 19.98
C GLN A 235 -13.30 3.33 19.54
N GLN A 236 -12.51 2.45 20.16
CA GLN A 236 -12.51 1.01 19.89
C GLN A 236 -13.88 0.38 20.22
N GLU A 237 -14.46 0.69 21.37
CA GLU A 237 -15.80 0.22 21.76
C GLU A 237 -16.90 0.73 20.81
N LEU A 238 -16.92 2.03 20.53
CA LEU A 238 -17.90 2.66 19.64
C LEU A 238 -17.78 2.15 18.19
N PHE A 239 -16.57 1.85 17.74
CA PHE A 239 -16.26 1.23 16.44
C PHE A 239 -16.80 -0.20 16.38
N MET A 240 -16.53 -1.05 17.38
CA MET A 240 -17.03 -2.43 17.41
C MET A 240 -18.56 -2.48 17.55
N GLY A 241 -19.13 -1.60 18.38
CA GLY A 241 -20.56 -1.38 18.50
C GLY A 241 -21.23 -0.86 17.22
N ALA A 242 -20.46 -0.28 16.28
CA ALA A 242 -20.93 0.13 14.96
C ALA A 242 -20.74 -0.97 13.89
N ILE A 243 -19.69 -1.80 13.97
CA ILE A 243 -19.48 -2.98 13.10
C ILE A 243 -20.70 -3.91 13.17
N GLN A 244 -21.20 -4.20 14.37
CA GLN A 244 -22.39 -5.06 14.56
C GLN A 244 -23.67 -4.47 13.93
N LYS A 245 -23.70 -3.18 13.61
CA LYS A 245 -24.85 -2.43 13.07
C LYS A 245 -24.67 -2.04 11.59
N ILE A 246 -23.54 -2.40 10.97
CA ILE A 246 -23.14 -1.96 9.62
C ILE A 246 -23.97 -2.60 8.48
N SER A 247 -24.85 -3.55 8.80
CA SER A 247 -25.81 -4.15 7.88
C SER A 247 -26.90 -3.18 7.38
N ILE A 248 -27.06 -2.02 8.03
CA ILE A 248 -27.98 -0.95 7.62
C ILE A 248 -27.27 -0.02 6.60
N PRO A 249 -27.68 0.02 5.31
CA PRO A 249 -27.07 0.89 4.33
C PRO A 249 -27.22 2.36 4.72
N GLY A 250 -26.10 3.10 4.76
CA GLY A 250 -26.11 4.51 5.15
C GLY A 250 -26.07 4.78 6.67
N TYR A 251 -25.93 3.75 7.53
CA TYR A 251 -25.84 3.92 8.99
C TYR A 251 -24.86 5.01 9.42
N MET A 252 -23.67 5.06 8.82
CA MET A 252 -22.61 6.05 9.12
C MET A 252 -22.92 7.48 8.64
N SER A 253 -24.00 7.68 7.88
CA SER A 253 -24.51 8.99 7.48
C SER A 253 -25.67 9.46 8.37
N LEU A 254 -26.20 8.60 9.25
CA LEU A 254 -27.19 8.98 10.26
C LEU A 254 -26.49 9.69 11.43
N PRO A 255 -27.01 10.83 11.93
CA PRO A 255 -26.40 11.59 13.03
C PRO A 255 -26.74 11.00 14.41
N SER A 256 -26.50 9.70 14.60
CA SER A 256 -26.73 8.97 15.85
C SER A 256 -25.77 9.39 16.98
N LYS A 257 -26.10 9.12 18.25
CA LYS A 257 -25.20 9.40 19.39
C LYS A 257 -23.81 8.75 19.19
N ASN A 258 -23.78 7.47 18.81
CA ASN A 258 -22.56 6.71 18.52
C ASN A 258 -21.71 7.37 17.42
N ASN A 259 -22.34 7.75 16.30
CA ASN A 259 -21.64 8.36 15.17
C ASN A 259 -21.13 9.76 15.52
N ARG A 260 -21.93 10.59 16.21
CA ARG A 260 -21.50 11.91 16.69
C ARG A 260 -20.30 11.81 17.62
N ARG A 261 -20.33 10.90 18.61
CA ARG A 261 -19.22 10.73 19.56
C ARG A 261 -17.96 10.24 18.86
N MET A 262 -18.04 9.30 17.92
CA MET A 262 -16.85 8.89 17.14
C MET A 262 -16.22 10.03 16.34
N TYR A 263 -17.02 10.92 15.73
CA TYR A 263 -16.49 12.13 15.06
C TYR A 263 -15.94 13.17 16.05
N GLN A 264 -16.53 13.31 17.25
CA GLN A 264 -15.98 14.18 18.31
C GLN A 264 -14.62 13.67 18.79
N ILE A 265 -14.52 12.38 19.14
CA ILE A 265 -13.27 11.72 19.56
C ILE A 265 -12.18 11.88 18.51
N LYS A 266 -12.50 11.65 17.22
CA LYS A 266 -11.52 11.87 16.13
C LYS A 266 -10.95 13.28 16.15
N ASN A 267 -11.81 14.29 16.24
CA ASN A 267 -11.38 15.69 16.25
C ASN A 267 -10.58 16.04 17.53
N GLU A 268 -10.97 15.47 18.67
CA GLU A 268 -10.31 15.67 19.97
C GLU A 268 -8.88 15.09 19.97
N VAL A 269 -8.71 13.85 19.49
CA VAL A 269 -7.40 13.21 19.28
C VAL A 269 -6.57 13.96 18.23
N GLU A 270 -7.19 14.45 17.16
CA GLU A 270 -6.51 15.25 16.13
C GLU A 270 -6.08 16.64 16.62
N SER A 271 -6.70 17.20 17.67
CA SER A 271 -6.18 18.40 18.33
C SER A 271 -4.96 18.05 19.17
N ILE A 272 -5.09 17.12 20.13
CA ILE A 272 -4.03 16.82 21.11
C ILE A 272 -2.72 16.40 20.42
N ILE A 273 -2.80 15.56 19.37
CA ILE A 273 -1.62 15.14 18.60
C ILE A 273 -1.04 16.32 17.79
N ARG A 274 -1.87 17.23 17.27
CA ARG A 274 -1.40 18.43 16.56
C ARG A 274 -0.69 19.39 17.52
N ASP A 275 -1.22 19.57 18.73
CA ASP A 275 -0.64 20.43 19.76
C ASP A 275 0.72 19.87 20.23
N LEU A 276 0.82 18.55 20.40
CA LEU A 276 2.07 17.85 20.74
C LEU A 276 3.11 17.94 19.63
N VAL A 277 2.72 17.72 18.37
CA VAL A 277 3.57 17.93 17.19
C VAL A 277 4.04 19.39 17.11
N GLN A 278 3.16 20.36 17.32
CA GLN A 278 3.52 21.78 17.28
C GLN A 278 4.50 22.16 18.39
N LYS A 279 4.28 21.73 19.64
CA LYS A 279 5.24 21.93 20.74
C LYS A 279 6.63 21.42 20.37
N ARG A 280 6.72 20.17 19.86
CA ARG A 280 7.99 19.54 19.48
C ARG A 280 8.68 20.30 18.34
N MET A 281 7.91 20.78 17.35
CA MET A 281 8.43 21.62 16.26
C MET A 281 8.91 23.02 16.69
N HIS A 282 8.44 23.56 17.83
CA HIS A 282 8.97 24.83 18.37
C HIS A 282 10.29 24.57 19.10
N ALA A 283 10.33 23.60 20.01
CA ALA A 283 11.56 23.21 20.71
C ALA A 283 12.73 22.89 19.75
N MET A 284 12.45 22.21 18.63
CA MET A 284 13.42 21.94 17.56
C MET A 284 13.96 23.20 16.86
N LYS A 285 13.20 24.31 16.83
CA LYS A 285 13.64 25.60 16.28
C LYS A 285 14.41 26.44 17.30
N ASP A 286 14.05 26.32 18.57
CA ASP A 286 14.69 27.03 19.68
C ASP A 286 16.07 26.44 20.06
N GLY A 287 16.57 25.48 19.27
CA GLY A 287 17.91 24.91 19.39
C GLY A 287 18.00 23.67 20.29
N GLU A 288 16.89 23.15 20.82
CA GLU A 288 16.93 21.86 21.51
C GLU A 288 17.32 20.75 20.52
N ARG A 289 18.36 19.97 20.88
CA ARG A 289 18.69 18.76 20.12
C ARG A 289 17.47 17.85 20.04
N THR A 290 17.12 17.45 18.83
CA THR A 290 16.24 16.30 18.59
C THR A 290 16.73 15.12 19.43
N LYS A 291 15.86 14.57 20.27
CA LYS A 291 16.09 13.25 20.86
C LYS A 291 15.86 12.24 19.72
N ASP A 292 16.57 11.12 19.73
CA ASP A 292 16.39 10.00 18.78
C ASP A 292 15.06 9.22 18.99
N ASP A 293 14.02 9.88 19.51
CA ASP A 293 12.68 9.30 19.68
C ASP A 293 11.92 9.21 18.35
N LEU A 294 10.88 8.37 18.29
CA LEU A 294 10.15 8.10 17.05
C LEU A 294 9.49 9.37 16.45
N LEU A 295 9.05 10.29 17.29
CA LEU A 295 8.52 11.60 16.90
C LEU A 295 9.63 12.50 16.37
N GLY A 296 10.82 12.46 16.98
CA GLY A 296 12.05 13.03 16.44
C GLY A 296 12.34 12.49 15.04
N ILE A 297 12.25 11.18 14.83
CA ILE A 297 12.44 10.54 13.51
C ILE A 297 11.31 10.92 12.52
N LEU A 298 10.06 10.99 12.98
CA LEU A 298 8.90 11.41 12.18
C LEU A 298 8.98 12.90 11.77
N LEU A 299 9.38 13.76 12.69
CA LEU A 299 9.52 15.20 12.48
C LEU A 299 10.82 15.53 11.74
N GLU A 300 11.92 14.84 11.97
CA GLU A 300 13.14 14.95 11.16
C GLU A 300 12.87 14.45 9.73
N SER A 301 12.09 13.38 9.57
CA SER A 301 11.54 12.96 8.27
C SER A 301 10.65 14.06 7.65
N SER A 302 9.92 14.82 8.46
CA SER A 302 9.09 15.95 8.02
C SER A 302 9.83 17.29 7.86
N THR A 303 11.00 17.51 8.47
CA THR A 303 11.88 18.68 8.23
C THR A 303 12.81 18.40 7.07
N ARG A 304 13.28 17.16 6.88
CA ARG A 304 13.82 16.69 5.58
C ARG A 304 12.78 16.77 4.44
N HIS A 305 11.52 17.08 4.74
CA HIS A 305 10.45 17.40 3.79
C HIS A 305 10.19 18.91 3.62
N ALA A 306 10.86 19.76 4.41
CA ALA A 306 10.61 21.20 4.60
C ALA A 306 11.88 22.07 4.85
N ASP A 307 13.09 21.51 4.78
CA ASP A 307 14.37 22.21 4.99
C ASP A 307 14.55 23.37 3.98
N GLU A 308 15.43 24.31 4.29
CA GLU A 308 15.49 25.69 3.76
C GLU A 308 15.66 25.87 2.22
N ASN A 309 15.77 24.78 1.46
CA ASN A 309 15.77 24.77 -0.02
C ASN A 309 14.50 24.12 -0.61
N GLY A 310 13.52 23.83 0.24
CA GLY A 310 12.15 23.40 -0.03
C GLY A 310 11.93 22.06 -0.73
N HIS A 311 12.99 21.28 -1.01
CA HIS A 311 12.87 20.03 -1.78
C HIS A 311 11.95 19.00 -1.10
N SER A 312 11.15 18.28 -1.89
CA SER A 312 10.28 17.21 -1.40
C SER A 312 11.09 15.94 -1.06
N GLY A 313 11.72 15.91 0.12
CA GLY A 313 12.38 14.70 0.61
C GLY A 313 11.42 13.50 0.77
N PRO A 314 11.95 12.29 1.07
CA PRO A 314 11.16 11.06 1.24
C PRO A 314 10.34 11.04 2.55
N GLY A 315 9.91 12.20 3.03
CA GLY A 315 9.32 12.42 4.34
C GLY A 315 7.86 12.00 4.44
N MET A 316 7.30 12.15 5.63
CA MET A 316 5.85 12.18 5.87
C MET A 316 5.37 13.63 5.96
N THR A 317 4.19 13.92 5.43
CA THR A 317 3.51 15.20 5.69
C THR A 317 3.08 15.27 7.15
N ILE A 318 2.80 16.46 7.70
CA ILE A 318 2.31 16.58 9.09
C ILE A 318 1.02 15.77 9.31
N GLU A 319 0.10 15.75 8.34
CA GLU A 319 -1.08 14.87 8.39
C GLU A 319 -0.74 13.37 8.37
N GLU A 320 0.32 12.96 7.67
CA GLU A 320 0.82 11.57 7.69
C GLU A 320 1.49 11.23 9.02
N VAL A 321 2.32 12.12 9.56
CA VAL A 321 2.90 12.02 10.91
C VAL A 321 1.79 11.84 11.94
N MET A 322 0.75 12.68 11.91
CA MET A 322 -0.39 12.59 12.82
C MET A 322 -1.15 11.25 12.73
N GLU A 323 -1.31 10.66 11.54
CA GLU A 323 -1.93 9.33 11.39
C GLU A 323 -1.02 8.20 11.90
N GLU A 324 0.30 8.30 11.75
CA GLU A 324 1.22 7.33 12.36
C GLU A 324 1.29 7.49 13.90
N CYS A 325 1.28 8.71 14.44
CA CYS A 325 1.22 8.94 15.89
C CYS A 325 0.01 8.21 16.52
N LYS A 326 -1.17 8.27 15.88
CA LYS A 326 -2.36 7.52 16.32
C LYS A 326 -2.15 6.01 16.29
N VAL A 327 -1.46 5.47 15.27
CA VAL A 327 -1.14 4.05 15.17
C VAL A 327 -0.17 3.63 16.27
N PHE A 328 0.86 4.43 16.55
CA PHE A 328 1.88 4.09 17.55
C PHE A 328 1.38 4.22 18.99
N TYR A 329 0.63 5.26 19.34
CA TYR A 329 -0.03 5.33 20.65
C TYR A 329 -0.96 4.12 20.90
N PHE A 330 -1.80 3.76 19.92
CA PHE A 330 -2.68 2.60 20.04
C PHE A 330 -1.92 1.27 20.12
N ALA A 331 -1.00 1.02 19.19
CA ALA A 331 -0.34 -0.29 19.07
C ALA A 331 0.72 -0.53 20.14
N GLY A 332 1.49 0.50 20.54
CA GLY A 332 2.56 0.38 21.53
C GLY A 332 2.04 0.07 22.92
N MET A 333 0.99 0.77 23.35
CA MET A 333 0.35 0.51 24.64
C MET A 333 -0.40 -0.84 24.64
N GLU A 334 -1.47 -0.95 23.85
CA GLU A 334 -2.46 -2.02 24.02
C GLU A 334 -1.86 -3.43 23.79
N THR A 335 -0.92 -3.58 22.85
CA THR A 335 -0.41 -4.93 22.52
C THR A 335 0.62 -5.45 23.51
N THR A 336 1.53 -4.61 24.02
CA THR A 336 2.45 -5.03 25.10
C THR A 336 1.71 -5.16 26.43
N ALA A 337 0.70 -4.31 26.69
CA ALA A 337 -0.12 -4.43 27.91
C ALA A 337 -0.80 -5.80 28.00
N ILE A 338 -1.45 -6.26 26.91
CA ILE A 338 -2.09 -7.59 26.87
C ILE A 338 -1.06 -8.71 27.08
N LEU A 339 0.11 -8.62 26.45
CA LEU A 339 1.19 -9.62 26.63
C LEU A 339 1.68 -9.67 28.08
N LEU A 340 1.92 -8.52 28.72
CA LEU A 340 2.39 -8.48 30.10
C LEU A 340 1.33 -8.92 31.10
N THR A 341 0.08 -8.47 30.94
CA THR A 341 -1.03 -8.89 31.80
C THR A 341 -1.26 -10.40 31.72
N TRP A 342 -1.31 -10.99 30.51
CA TRP A 342 -1.41 -12.44 30.38
C TRP A 342 -0.17 -13.17 30.90
N THR A 343 1.04 -12.61 30.75
CA THR A 343 2.25 -13.24 31.29
C THR A 343 2.24 -13.26 32.81
N MET A 344 1.83 -12.17 33.47
CA MET A 344 1.65 -12.17 34.94
C MET A 344 0.56 -13.16 35.35
N VAL A 345 -0.62 -13.10 34.73
CA VAL A 345 -1.74 -14.02 35.04
C VAL A 345 -1.34 -15.49 34.89
N VAL A 346 -0.61 -15.86 33.84
CA VAL A 346 -0.14 -17.24 33.61
C VAL A 346 1.00 -17.62 34.58
N LEU A 347 1.93 -16.71 34.91
CA LEU A 347 2.96 -16.97 35.92
C LEU A 347 2.41 -17.03 37.36
N SER A 348 1.27 -16.40 37.64
CA SER A 348 0.50 -16.62 38.88
C SER A 348 -0.19 -17.99 38.89
N MET A 349 -0.62 -18.49 37.72
CA MET A 349 -1.15 -19.86 37.58
C MET A 349 -0.04 -20.92 37.69
N HIS A 350 1.20 -20.55 37.34
CA HIS A 350 2.37 -21.43 37.24
C HIS A 350 3.58 -20.90 38.06
N PRO A 351 3.53 -20.94 39.40
CA PRO A 351 4.62 -20.47 40.26
C PRO A 351 5.97 -21.15 39.97
N GLU A 352 5.97 -22.42 39.53
CA GLU A 352 7.18 -23.14 39.13
C GLU A 352 7.94 -22.45 37.99
N TRP A 353 7.23 -21.79 37.08
CA TRP A 353 7.82 -20.97 36.03
C TRP A 353 8.21 -19.58 36.49
N GLN A 354 7.44 -19.00 37.41
CA GLN A 354 7.77 -17.73 38.04
C GLN A 354 9.09 -17.84 38.82
N HIS A 355 9.28 -18.91 39.59
CA HIS A 355 10.53 -19.21 40.29
C HIS A 355 11.69 -19.43 39.32
N ARG A 356 11.56 -20.30 38.29
CA ARG A 356 12.61 -20.51 37.27
C ARG A 356 13.03 -19.20 36.59
N ALA A 357 12.07 -18.35 36.22
CA ALA A 357 12.34 -17.05 35.61
C ALA A 357 13.01 -16.08 36.59
N ARG A 358 12.60 -16.07 37.86
CA ARG A 358 13.21 -15.28 38.93
C ARG A 358 14.63 -15.75 39.25
N GLU A 359 14.90 -17.05 39.21
CA GLU A 359 16.25 -17.62 39.35
C GLU A 359 17.17 -17.19 38.19
N GLU A 360 16.69 -17.21 36.95
CA GLU A 360 17.41 -16.67 35.78
C GLU A 360 17.72 -15.16 35.96
N VAL A 361 16.71 -14.38 36.35
CA VAL A 361 16.83 -12.92 36.59
C VAL A 361 17.85 -12.60 37.68
N LEU A 362 17.82 -13.31 38.82
CA LEU A 362 18.69 -13.06 39.98
C LEU A 362 20.12 -13.61 39.77
N SER A 363 20.27 -14.77 39.15
CA SER A 363 21.59 -15.38 38.92
C SER A 363 22.43 -14.62 37.90
N LEU A 364 21.81 -14.01 36.89
CA LEU A 364 22.50 -13.19 35.89
C LEU A 364 22.92 -11.81 36.42
N PHE A 365 22.27 -11.27 37.46
CA PHE A 365 22.51 -9.90 37.95
C PHE A 365 22.56 -9.81 39.49
N GLN A 366 23.76 -9.99 40.05
CA GLN A 366 24.02 -9.87 41.49
C GLN A 366 23.83 -8.44 42.07
N LYS A 367 23.83 -7.39 41.22
CA LYS A 367 23.44 -5.99 41.56
C LYS A 367 23.54 -4.96 40.41
N ASN A 368 24.18 -5.31 39.29
CA ASN A 368 24.47 -4.35 38.21
C ASN A 368 23.22 -3.86 37.45
N LYS A 369 23.36 -2.74 36.73
CA LYS A 369 22.31 -2.19 35.87
C LYS A 369 22.15 -3.03 34.60
N LEU A 370 20.92 -3.35 34.22
CA LEU A 370 20.62 -4.20 33.07
C LEU A 370 20.99 -3.52 31.74
N ASP A 371 21.60 -4.28 30.83
CA ASP A 371 21.93 -3.88 29.48
C ASP A 371 21.29 -4.79 28.41
N TYR A 372 21.54 -4.50 27.14
CA TYR A 372 21.03 -5.30 26.03
C TYR A 372 21.55 -6.75 26.07
N GLU A 373 22.78 -6.97 26.50
CA GLU A 373 23.33 -8.32 26.56
C GLU A 373 22.69 -9.16 27.66
N GLY A 374 22.38 -8.56 28.82
CA GLY A 374 21.57 -9.19 29.86
C GLY A 374 20.21 -9.63 29.33
N LEU A 375 19.48 -8.71 28.67
CA LEU A 375 18.18 -9.00 28.06
C LEU A 375 18.21 -10.11 26.99
N SER A 376 19.33 -10.26 26.26
CA SER A 376 19.50 -11.34 25.28
C SER A 376 19.84 -12.69 25.92
N LYS A 377 20.41 -12.70 27.13
CA LYS A 377 20.75 -13.91 27.92
C LYS A 377 19.54 -14.52 28.67
N LEU A 378 18.44 -13.77 28.85
CA LEU A 378 17.18 -14.23 29.46
C LEU A 378 16.44 -15.27 28.59
N LYS A 379 16.85 -16.55 28.63
CA LYS A 379 16.27 -17.64 27.83
C LYS A 379 14.89 -18.05 28.36
N THR A 380 14.77 -18.25 29.66
CA THR A 380 13.57 -18.67 30.38
C THR A 380 12.45 -17.65 30.20
N VAL A 381 12.75 -16.35 30.39
CA VAL A 381 11.78 -15.28 30.12
C VAL A 381 11.38 -15.24 28.63
N THR A 382 12.30 -15.54 27.69
CA THR A 382 11.96 -15.63 26.25
C THR A 382 11.00 -16.78 25.96
N MET A 383 11.26 -17.96 26.52
CA MET A 383 10.40 -19.15 26.35
C MET A 383 8.98 -18.89 26.91
N ILE A 384 8.90 -18.29 28.10
CA ILE A 384 7.63 -17.89 28.73
C ILE A 384 6.86 -16.92 27.83
N LEU A 385 7.50 -15.85 27.35
CA LEU A 385 6.85 -14.86 26.48
C LEU A 385 6.35 -15.48 25.16
N TYR A 386 7.05 -16.47 24.60
CA TYR A 386 6.60 -17.16 23.40
C TYR A 386 5.43 -18.11 23.65
N GLU A 387 5.43 -18.85 24.76
CA GLU A 387 4.29 -19.73 25.11
C GLU A 387 3.04 -18.92 25.52
N VAL A 388 3.21 -17.76 26.19
CA VAL A 388 2.10 -16.82 26.41
C VAL A 388 1.60 -16.21 25.10
N LEU A 389 2.49 -15.85 24.16
CA LEU A 389 2.07 -15.41 22.82
C LEU A 389 1.40 -16.49 21.98
N ARG A 390 1.59 -17.78 22.31
CA ARG A 390 0.87 -18.91 21.72
C ARG A 390 -0.54 -19.03 22.30
N LEU A 391 -0.64 -19.09 23.63
CA LEU A 391 -1.91 -19.33 24.32
C LEU A 391 -2.84 -18.10 24.36
N TYR A 392 -2.26 -16.90 24.49
CA TYR A 392 -2.98 -15.65 24.67
C TYR A 392 -2.49 -14.54 23.69
N PRO A 393 -2.54 -14.78 22.36
CA PRO A 393 -2.10 -13.79 21.37
C PRO A 393 -2.98 -12.53 21.43
N PRO A 394 -2.41 -11.31 21.55
CA PRO A 394 -3.19 -10.07 21.66
C PRO A 394 -4.17 -9.84 20.51
N GLY A 395 -3.83 -10.27 19.29
CA GLY A 395 -4.73 -10.30 18.14
C GLY A 395 -4.99 -11.74 17.68
N ILE A 396 -6.21 -12.25 17.89
CA ILE A 396 -6.55 -13.67 17.74
C ILE A 396 -6.58 -14.21 16.29
N GLY A 397 -6.34 -13.36 15.29
CA GLY A 397 -6.36 -13.76 13.87
C GLY A 397 -6.25 -12.61 12.88
N PHE A 398 -6.06 -12.96 11.61
CA PHE A 398 -5.84 -12.01 10.52
C PHE A 398 -6.93 -12.12 9.44
N VAL A 399 -7.68 -11.04 9.23
CA VAL A 399 -8.66 -10.97 8.13
C VAL A 399 -8.05 -10.33 6.88
N ARG A 400 -8.36 -10.89 5.72
CA ARG A 400 -8.07 -10.38 4.37
C ARG A 400 -9.33 -10.43 3.52
N GLN A 401 -9.36 -9.70 2.42
CA GLN A 401 -10.43 -9.82 1.42
C GLN A 401 -9.86 -10.23 0.06
N THR A 402 -10.47 -11.25 -0.54
CA THR A 402 -10.20 -11.65 -1.93
C THR A 402 -10.62 -10.52 -2.87
N TYR A 403 -9.64 -9.84 -3.44
CA TYR A 403 -9.88 -8.67 -4.26
C TYR A 403 -10.40 -9.00 -5.68
N LYS A 404 -10.11 -10.22 -6.18
CA LYS A 404 -10.63 -10.89 -7.38
C LYS A 404 -10.73 -12.40 -7.08
N GLU A 405 -10.88 -13.24 -8.10
CA GLU A 405 -10.71 -14.69 -7.95
C GLU A 405 -9.27 -15.05 -7.51
N MET A 406 -9.17 -15.89 -6.47
CA MET A 406 -7.92 -16.30 -5.83
C MET A 406 -7.97 -17.80 -5.57
N GLU A 407 -6.96 -18.53 -6.01
CA GLU A 407 -6.74 -19.93 -5.62
C GLU A 407 -5.92 -19.97 -4.33
N ILE A 408 -6.40 -20.71 -3.33
CA ILE A 408 -5.84 -20.80 -1.98
C ILE A 408 -6.11 -22.23 -1.49
N GLY A 409 -5.07 -23.03 -1.20
CA GLY A 409 -5.26 -24.44 -0.78
C GLY A 409 -6.07 -25.28 -1.78
N GLY A 410 -5.85 -25.08 -3.09
CA GLY A 410 -6.59 -25.75 -4.16
C GLY A 410 -8.04 -25.27 -4.40
N VAL A 411 -8.59 -24.42 -3.52
CA VAL A 411 -9.96 -23.89 -3.64
C VAL A 411 -9.96 -22.51 -4.30
N LYS A 412 -10.90 -22.26 -5.22
CA LYS A 412 -11.05 -20.99 -5.95
C LYS A 412 -12.09 -20.11 -5.28
N TYR A 413 -11.59 -19.09 -4.58
CA TYR A 413 -12.38 -18.10 -3.87
C TYR A 413 -12.70 -16.89 -4.76
N PRO A 414 -13.98 -16.64 -5.09
CA PRO A 414 -14.37 -15.53 -5.96
C PRO A 414 -14.27 -14.17 -5.26
N ALA A 415 -14.21 -13.11 -6.06
CA ALA A 415 -14.05 -11.72 -5.61
C ALA A 415 -15.05 -11.31 -4.51
N GLY A 416 -14.53 -10.80 -3.40
CA GLY A 416 -15.30 -10.24 -2.28
C GLY A 416 -15.43 -11.16 -1.06
N VAL A 417 -15.08 -12.44 -1.17
CA VAL A 417 -14.98 -13.37 -0.03
C VAL A 417 -13.92 -12.85 0.95
N MET A 418 -14.25 -12.81 2.25
CA MET A 418 -13.27 -12.54 3.29
C MET A 418 -12.57 -13.85 3.68
N ILE A 419 -11.25 -13.81 3.80
CA ILE A 419 -10.43 -14.91 4.31
C ILE A 419 -10.04 -14.55 5.73
N GLU A 420 -10.40 -15.39 6.69
CA GLU A 420 -10.03 -15.28 8.09
C GLU A 420 -8.99 -16.35 8.41
N LEU A 421 -7.80 -15.93 8.85
CA LEU A 421 -6.74 -16.81 9.32
C LEU A 421 -6.78 -16.78 10.86
N PRO A 422 -7.33 -17.81 11.52
CA PRO A 422 -7.65 -17.79 12.93
C PRO A 422 -6.42 -18.20 13.75
N LEU A 423 -5.50 -17.26 13.97
CA LEU A 423 -4.23 -17.49 14.66
C LEU A 423 -4.39 -18.28 15.97
N LEU A 424 -5.35 -17.90 16.82
CA LEU A 424 -5.64 -18.59 18.08
C LEU A 424 -5.95 -20.09 17.87
N PHE A 425 -6.63 -20.45 16.78
CA PHE A 425 -6.96 -21.85 16.49
C PHE A 425 -5.77 -22.62 15.92
N ILE A 426 -4.88 -21.97 15.18
CA ILE A 426 -3.60 -22.54 14.70
C ILE A 426 -2.61 -22.72 15.86
N HIS A 427 -2.68 -21.87 16.88
CA HIS A 427 -1.86 -21.95 18.11
C HIS A 427 -2.41 -22.93 19.15
N HIS A 428 -3.67 -23.35 19.01
CA HIS A 428 -4.34 -24.37 19.82
C HIS A 428 -4.63 -25.67 19.04
N ASP A 429 -3.99 -25.88 17.89
CA ASP A 429 -4.19 -27.06 17.06
C ASP A 429 -3.37 -28.27 17.58
N PRO A 430 -3.99 -29.35 18.07
CA PRO A 430 -3.27 -30.50 18.64
C PRO A 430 -2.44 -31.27 17.59
N ASP A 431 -2.79 -31.19 16.30
CA ASP A 431 -2.00 -31.85 15.25
C ASP A 431 -0.64 -31.14 15.06
N ILE A 432 -0.60 -29.83 15.32
CA ILE A 432 0.58 -28.97 15.18
C ILE A 432 1.43 -28.96 16.46
N TRP A 433 0.78 -28.91 17.63
CA TRP A 433 1.45 -28.66 18.91
C TRP A 433 1.50 -29.87 19.85
N GLY A 434 0.84 -30.98 19.52
CA GLY A 434 0.75 -32.18 20.36
C GLY A 434 -0.48 -32.20 21.28
N SER A 435 -0.67 -33.32 21.98
CA SER A 435 -1.80 -33.50 22.91
C SER A 435 -1.76 -32.56 24.11
N ASP A 436 -0.58 -32.06 24.46
CA ASP A 436 -0.34 -31.11 25.55
C ASP A 436 -0.56 -29.64 25.10
N VAL A 437 -1.16 -29.39 23.93
CA VAL A 437 -1.34 -28.04 23.35
C VAL A 437 -2.01 -27.02 24.30
N ASN A 438 -2.91 -27.46 25.18
CA ASN A 438 -3.59 -26.58 26.14
C ASN A 438 -2.86 -26.50 27.51
N GLU A 439 -1.66 -27.06 27.63
CA GLU A 439 -0.75 -26.87 28.76
C GLU A 439 0.20 -25.69 28.50
N PHE A 440 0.55 -24.96 29.56
CA PHE A 440 1.61 -23.95 29.53
C PHE A 440 2.99 -24.63 29.64
N LYS A 441 3.66 -24.82 28.50
CA LYS A 441 4.91 -25.58 28.38
C LYS A 441 6.03 -24.79 27.66
N PRO A 442 6.63 -23.78 28.30
CA PRO A 442 7.73 -23.00 27.73
C PRO A 442 8.91 -23.79 27.15
N GLU A 443 9.23 -25.01 27.62
CA GLU A 443 10.37 -25.78 27.06
C GLU A 443 10.25 -26.07 25.56
N ARG A 444 9.04 -26.02 24.96
CA ARG A 444 8.86 -26.08 23.49
C ARG A 444 9.82 -25.16 22.75
N PHE A 445 10.07 -23.96 23.29
CA PHE A 445 10.89 -22.94 22.65
C PHE A 445 12.40 -23.03 23.01
N ALA A 446 12.81 -23.99 23.85
CA ALA A 446 14.21 -24.13 24.29
C ALA A 446 15.18 -24.39 23.13
N GLU A 447 14.72 -25.11 22.11
CA GLU A 447 15.46 -25.46 20.90
C GLU A 447 15.31 -24.43 19.76
N GLY A 448 14.60 -23.32 20.02
CA GLY A 448 14.25 -22.28 19.06
C GLY A 448 12.87 -22.48 18.41
N ILE A 449 12.28 -21.39 17.89
CA ILE A 449 10.91 -21.35 17.34
C ILE A 449 10.65 -22.47 16.32
N SER A 450 11.61 -22.75 15.43
CA SER A 450 11.45 -23.75 14.38
C SER A 450 11.31 -25.19 14.89
N ARG A 451 11.72 -25.48 16.14
CA ARG A 451 11.59 -26.82 16.77
C ARG A 451 10.50 -26.90 17.85
N ALA A 452 9.70 -25.85 18.00
CA ALA A 452 8.64 -25.77 19.02
C ALA A 452 7.31 -26.46 18.63
N SER A 453 7.15 -26.88 17.38
CA SER A 453 5.92 -27.50 16.85
C SER A 453 6.21 -28.35 15.61
N ASN A 454 5.26 -29.22 15.23
CA ASN A 454 5.38 -30.16 14.11
C ASN A 454 5.46 -29.45 12.75
N ASP A 455 4.81 -28.29 12.59
CA ASP A 455 5.07 -27.36 11.49
C ASP A 455 6.04 -26.26 11.97
N HIS A 456 7.27 -26.30 11.45
CA HIS A 456 8.35 -25.34 11.73
C HIS A 456 7.98 -23.84 11.56
N GLY A 457 6.86 -23.52 10.93
CA GLY A 457 6.36 -22.16 10.71
C GLY A 457 5.01 -21.83 11.35
N ALA A 458 4.39 -22.69 12.17
CA ALA A 458 3.05 -22.43 12.73
C ALA A 458 3.03 -21.30 13.79
N PHE A 459 4.18 -20.90 14.34
CA PHE A 459 4.27 -19.83 15.32
C PHE A 459 4.50 -18.44 14.69
N PHE A 460 3.41 -17.70 14.44
CA PHE A 460 3.47 -16.34 13.88
C PHE A 460 2.58 -15.30 14.61
N PRO A 461 2.74 -15.09 15.93
CA PRO A 461 1.91 -14.14 16.70
C PRO A 461 2.06 -12.68 16.22
N PHE A 462 3.25 -12.31 15.74
CA PHE A 462 3.50 -11.00 15.13
C PHE A 462 3.05 -10.91 13.65
N GLY A 463 2.35 -11.92 13.14
CA GLY A 463 2.06 -12.11 11.72
C GLY A 463 3.28 -12.64 10.95
N TRP A 464 3.13 -12.74 9.63
CA TRP A 464 4.14 -13.35 8.75
C TRP A 464 4.30 -12.54 7.45
N GLY A 465 5.39 -12.80 6.72
CA GLY A 465 5.69 -12.13 5.45
C GLY A 465 5.97 -10.63 5.60
N PRO A 466 5.86 -9.85 4.49
CA PRO A 466 6.20 -8.42 4.51
C PRO A 466 5.36 -7.57 5.48
N ARG A 467 4.20 -8.07 5.90
CA ARG A 467 3.26 -7.40 6.81
C ARG A 467 3.46 -7.75 8.29
N ILE A 468 4.49 -8.54 8.64
CA ILE A 468 4.91 -8.83 10.03
C ILE A 468 5.02 -7.56 10.88
N CYS A 469 4.77 -7.64 12.19
CA CYS A 469 4.82 -6.50 13.09
C CYS A 469 6.16 -5.75 13.00
N MET A 470 6.12 -4.41 13.08
CA MET A 470 7.34 -3.59 13.11
C MET A 470 7.92 -3.52 14.53
N GLY A 471 7.04 -3.37 15.52
CA GLY A 471 7.40 -3.31 16.94
C GLY A 471 7.69 -4.67 17.59
N GLN A 472 7.90 -5.76 16.85
CA GLN A 472 8.17 -7.08 17.43
C GLN A 472 9.38 -7.04 18.40
N ASN A 473 10.49 -6.43 17.97
CA ASN A 473 11.67 -6.31 18.81
C ASN A 473 11.48 -5.29 19.95
N PHE A 474 10.67 -4.26 19.73
CA PHE A 474 10.33 -3.25 20.76
C PHE A 474 9.54 -3.92 21.90
N ALA A 475 8.40 -4.54 21.58
CA ALA A 475 7.51 -5.18 22.55
C ALA A 475 8.19 -6.33 23.30
N LEU A 476 9.05 -7.12 22.64
CA LEU A 476 9.81 -8.18 23.31
C LEU A 476 10.92 -7.65 24.22
N LEU A 477 11.55 -6.50 23.93
CA LEU A 477 12.52 -5.86 24.83
C LEU A 477 11.84 -5.15 26.00
N GLU A 478 10.73 -4.46 25.74
CA GLU A 478 9.86 -3.84 26.73
C GLU A 478 9.32 -4.89 27.71
N ALA A 479 8.72 -5.98 27.22
CA ALA A 479 8.18 -7.03 28.07
C ALA A 479 9.26 -7.76 28.88
N LYS A 480 10.44 -8.00 28.30
CA LYS A 480 11.59 -8.56 29.03
C LYS A 480 12.11 -7.63 30.12
N MET A 481 12.20 -6.32 29.87
CA MET A 481 12.62 -5.33 30.87
C MET A 481 11.61 -5.31 32.03
N ALA A 482 10.31 -5.21 31.72
CA ALA A 482 9.25 -5.20 32.72
C ALA A 482 9.27 -6.48 33.58
N LEU A 483 9.31 -7.66 32.96
CA LEU A 483 9.36 -8.93 33.69
C LEU A 483 10.66 -9.09 34.50
N PHE A 484 11.81 -8.67 33.98
CA PHE A 484 13.07 -8.68 34.75
C PHE A 484 12.94 -7.81 36.01
N MET A 485 12.44 -6.58 35.90
CA MET A 485 12.36 -5.67 37.04
C MET A 485 11.26 -6.04 38.05
N ILE A 486 10.14 -6.59 37.58
CA ILE A 486 9.07 -7.12 38.44
C ILE A 486 9.57 -8.38 39.16
N LEU A 487 10.06 -9.40 38.43
CA LEU A 487 10.53 -10.67 39.02
C LEU A 487 11.78 -10.51 39.91
N GLN A 488 12.58 -9.44 39.73
CA GLN A 488 13.65 -9.11 40.66
C GLN A 488 13.12 -8.72 42.05
N ARG A 489 11.95 -8.07 42.13
CA ARG A 489 11.45 -7.46 43.39
C ARG A 489 10.24 -8.17 43.98
N PHE A 490 9.26 -8.57 43.18
CA PHE A 490 7.99 -9.14 43.62
C PHE A 490 7.84 -10.61 43.23
N GLU A 491 7.34 -11.42 44.16
CA GLU A 491 6.63 -12.66 43.87
C GLU A 491 5.14 -12.27 43.73
N PHE A 492 4.36 -12.96 42.89
CA PHE A 492 2.98 -12.58 42.66
C PHE A 492 2.04 -13.77 42.40
N GLU A 493 0.80 -13.67 42.85
CA GLU A 493 -0.21 -14.73 42.73
C GLU A 493 -1.57 -14.17 42.29
N LEU A 494 -2.52 -15.05 41.93
CA LEU A 494 -3.87 -14.61 41.56
C LEU A 494 -4.64 -14.24 42.82
N ALA A 495 -5.31 -13.09 42.79
CA ALA A 495 -6.20 -12.70 43.87
C ALA A 495 -7.38 -13.69 44.00
N PRO A 496 -7.94 -13.94 45.21
CA PRO A 496 -9.17 -14.72 45.36
C PRO A 496 -10.40 -14.12 44.64
N SER A 497 -10.33 -12.83 44.28
CA SER A 497 -11.26 -12.09 43.43
C SER A 497 -11.13 -12.42 41.93
N TYR A 498 -9.99 -12.95 41.49
CA TYR A 498 -9.68 -13.13 40.08
C TYR A 498 -10.58 -14.19 39.43
N THR A 499 -11.17 -13.82 38.29
CA THR A 499 -12.12 -14.66 37.55
C THR A 499 -11.58 -14.87 36.14
N HIS A 500 -11.15 -16.10 35.80
CA HIS A 500 -10.54 -16.36 34.48
C HIS A 500 -11.57 -16.27 33.35
N ALA A 501 -11.65 -15.09 32.72
CA ALA A 501 -12.76 -14.70 31.84
C ALA A 501 -12.34 -14.07 30.50
N PRO A 502 -11.35 -14.60 29.75
CA PRO A 502 -10.89 -14.02 28.47
C PRO A 502 -12.03 -13.76 27.49
N HIS A 503 -12.02 -12.59 26.83
CA HIS A 503 -13.01 -12.20 25.83
C HIS A 503 -12.39 -11.23 24.80
N ILE A 504 -13.06 -11.01 23.66
CA ILE A 504 -12.56 -10.14 22.57
C ILE A 504 -13.44 -8.91 22.38
N VAL A 505 -12.80 -7.74 22.32
CA VAL A 505 -13.41 -6.49 21.83
C VAL A 505 -12.89 -6.20 20.42
N LEU A 506 -11.59 -5.96 20.28
CA LEU A 506 -10.87 -5.86 18.99
C LEU A 506 -9.53 -6.60 19.09
N MET A 507 -8.81 -6.38 20.19
CA MET A 507 -7.79 -7.28 20.73
C MET A 507 -8.41 -8.27 21.74
N LEU A 508 -7.59 -9.08 22.42
CA LEU A 508 -7.95 -10.00 23.51
C LEU A 508 -7.66 -9.40 24.91
N PRO A 509 -8.45 -8.42 25.41
CA PRO A 509 -8.24 -7.83 26.73
C PRO A 509 -8.57 -8.81 27.87
N VAL A 510 -8.01 -8.53 29.04
CA VAL A 510 -8.32 -9.24 30.29
C VAL A 510 -9.36 -8.43 31.06
N PRO A 511 -10.56 -8.98 31.35
CA PRO A 511 -11.46 -8.35 32.30
C PRO A 511 -10.97 -8.67 33.73
N TYR A 512 -10.71 -7.62 34.52
CA TYR A 512 -10.35 -7.68 35.95
C TYR A 512 -9.15 -8.58 36.26
N ALA A 513 -7.94 -8.07 36.04
CA ALA A 513 -6.70 -8.81 36.19
C ALA A 513 -6.07 -8.66 37.59
N SER A 514 -6.86 -8.87 38.65
CA SER A 514 -6.38 -8.77 40.03
C SER A 514 -5.28 -9.79 40.35
N ALA A 515 -4.13 -9.30 40.83
CA ALA A 515 -3.02 -10.10 41.35
C ALA A 515 -2.52 -9.52 42.67
N PHE A 516 -2.00 -10.39 43.55
CA PHE A 516 -1.28 -9.97 44.75
C PHE A 516 0.21 -9.83 44.45
N LEU A 517 0.85 -8.81 45.02
CA LEU A 517 2.30 -8.64 45.07
C LEU A 517 2.79 -8.92 46.48
N SER A 518 3.74 -9.85 46.66
CA SER A 518 4.19 -10.31 47.97
C SER A 518 5.70 -10.61 48.03
N PRO A 519 6.35 -10.40 49.19
CA PRO A 519 7.55 -11.12 49.61
C PRO A 519 7.22 -12.57 50.01
N HIS A 520 8.26 -13.40 50.16
CA HIS A 520 8.12 -14.86 50.14
C HIS A 520 7.40 -15.49 51.37
N ARG A 521 6.37 -16.31 51.07
CA ARG A 521 6.04 -17.65 51.68
C ARG A 521 4.73 -17.85 52.49
N ALA A 522 3.73 -18.40 51.79
CA ALA A 522 2.84 -19.53 52.16
C ALA A 522 1.51 -19.37 52.97
N THR A 523 0.40 -19.62 52.24
CA THR A 523 -0.80 -20.47 52.56
C THR A 523 -1.90 -20.00 53.54
N GLY A 524 -3.17 -19.94 53.08
CA GLY A 524 -4.37 -19.85 53.95
C GLY A 524 -5.79 -19.61 53.35
N GLU A 525 -6.38 -20.60 52.66
CA GLU A 525 -7.85 -20.89 52.44
C GLU A 525 -8.94 -19.80 52.06
N ARG A 526 -10.21 -20.24 51.93
CA ARG A 526 -11.39 -19.64 51.21
C ARG A 526 -12.45 -18.99 52.18
N PRO A 527 -13.75 -18.63 51.87
CA PRO A 527 -14.56 -18.65 50.60
C PRO A 527 -15.65 -17.55 50.30
N ALA A 528 -15.94 -17.37 48.98
CA ALA A 528 -17.24 -17.23 48.25
C ALA A 528 -18.47 -16.35 48.65
N ARG A 529 -19.08 -15.65 47.64
CA ARG A 529 -20.53 -15.43 47.29
C ARG A 529 -20.75 -14.14 46.41
N GLU A 530 -21.85 -13.83 45.69
CA GLU A 530 -22.93 -14.56 44.95
C GLU A 530 -23.78 -13.53 44.09
N GLU A 531 -24.63 -14.02 43.16
CA GLU A 531 -25.54 -13.39 42.14
C GLU A 531 -26.41 -12.11 42.46
N ALA A 532 -27.14 -11.39 41.56
CA ALA A 532 -27.28 -11.23 40.07
C ALA A 532 -28.16 -9.97 39.65
N LEU A 533 -28.67 -9.91 38.39
CA LEU A 533 -29.37 -8.78 37.70
C LEU A 533 -30.88 -8.58 38.00
N PRO A 534 -31.46 -7.41 37.62
CA PRO A 534 -32.65 -7.41 36.72
C PRO A 534 -32.80 -6.22 35.70
N PRO A 535 -33.67 -6.34 34.66
CA PRO A 535 -34.09 -5.25 33.75
C PRO A 535 -35.64 -4.99 33.71
N PRO A 536 -36.13 -3.88 33.10
CA PRO A 536 -37.55 -3.72 32.74
C PRO A 536 -37.85 -3.39 31.25
N LEU A 537 -39.13 -3.24 30.88
CA LEU A 537 -39.65 -3.30 29.50
C LEU A 537 -40.61 -2.14 29.11
N LEU A 538 -40.59 -1.75 27.82
CA LEU A 538 -41.73 -1.45 26.91
C LEU A 538 -42.88 -0.49 27.36
N MET A 539 -43.06 0.63 26.63
CA MET A 539 -44.41 1.21 26.35
C MET A 539 -44.40 2.06 25.05
N LEU A 540 -45.51 2.07 24.29
CA LEU A 540 -45.70 2.90 23.08
C LEU A 540 -47.20 3.00 22.73
N MET A 541 -47.74 4.22 22.57
CA MET A 541 -48.99 4.68 21.89
C MET A 541 -49.48 5.96 22.61
N MET A 542 -50.20 6.94 22.05
CA MET A 542 -50.61 7.34 20.67
C MET A 542 -51.16 8.79 20.77
N LEU A 543 -51.23 9.56 19.66
CA LEU A 543 -52.32 10.55 19.39
C LEU A 543 -52.11 11.38 18.10
N GLY A 544 -53.23 11.91 17.57
CA GLY A 544 -53.29 13.20 16.87
C GLY A 544 -53.04 13.21 15.35
N ALA A 545 -54.11 13.09 14.55
CA ALA A 545 -54.04 13.17 13.09
C ALA A 545 -54.35 14.56 12.52
N ALA A 546 -53.59 14.98 11.50
CA ALA A 546 -53.94 16.03 10.54
C ALA A 546 -53.18 15.82 9.20
N SER A 547 -53.62 16.47 8.11
CA SER A 547 -52.91 16.63 6.81
C SER A 547 -53.01 15.55 5.70
N GLN A 548 -54.08 14.74 5.63
CA GLN A 548 -54.28 13.76 4.53
C GLN A 548 -54.19 14.37 3.10
N TRP A 549 -54.59 15.62 2.89
CA TRP A 549 -54.56 16.27 1.57
C TRP A 549 -53.19 16.79 1.12
N ILE A 550 -52.32 17.22 2.05
CA ILE A 550 -50.99 17.75 1.70
C ILE A 550 -50.06 16.62 1.25
N LEU A 551 -50.16 15.45 1.90
CA LEU A 551 -49.42 14.24 1.54
C LEU A 551 -49.74 13.76 0.12
N ALA A 552 -51.00 13.88 -0.32
CA ALA A 552 -51.44 13.47 -1.65
C ALA A 552 -50.81 14.34 -2.77
N ALA A 553 -50.79 15.66 -2.60
CA ALA A 553 -50.18 16.58 -3.56
C ALA A 553 -48.64 16.40 -3.64
N ALA A 554 -47.98 16.25 -2.49
CA ALA A 554 -46.54 15.99 -2.43
C ALA A 554 -46.17 14.66 -3.10
N ALA A 555 -46.99 13.61 -2.92
CA ALA A 555 -46.81 12.34 -3.62
C ALA A 555 -46.89 12.53 -5.14
N ALA A 556 -47.92 13.18 -5.67
CA ALA A 556 -48.10 13.36 -7.12
C ALA A 556 -46.92 14.11 -7.80
N ALA A 557 -46.34 15.11 -7.14
CA ALA A 557 -45.18 15.84 -7.64
C ALA A 557 -43.88 15.01 -7.59
N ALA A 558 -43.62 14.34 -6.46
CA ALA A 558 -42.46 13.44 -6.31
C ALA A 558 -42.51 12.29 -7.32
N VAL A 559 -43.72 11.81 -7.61
CA VAL A 559 -44.04 10.83 -8.64
C VAL A 559 -43.60 11.35 -9.99
N ALA A 560 -44.18 12.44 -10.52
CA ALA A 560 -43.92 12.96 -11.87
C ALA A 560 -42.42 13.05 -12.24
N ALA A 561 -41.58 13.56 -11.33
CA ALA A 561 -40.13 13.66 -11.51
C ALA A 561 -39.42 12.31 -11.74
N LEU A 562 -39.93 11.24 -11.12
CA LEU A 562 -39.37 9.90 -11.17
C LEU A 562 -39.82 9.09 -12.40
N LEU A 563 -40.89 9.50 -13.11
CA LEU A 563 -41.21 9.00 -14.47
C LEU A 563 -40.03 9.29 -15.40
N TRP A 564 -39.70 10.57 -15.43
CA TRP A 564 -38.76 11.18 -16.35
C TRP A 564 -37.36 10.64 -16.09
N LEU A 565 -36.97 10.55 -14.81
CA LEU A 565 -35.75 9.88 -14.38
C LEU A 565 -35.66 8.43 -14.90
N ALA A 566 -36.75 7.66 -14.84
CA ALA A 566 -36.77 6.26 -15.22
C ALA A 566 -36.77 6.04 -16.75
N VAL A 567 -37.52 6.83 -17.53
CA VAL A 567 -37.47 6.80 -19.00
C VAL A 567 -36.07 7.15 -19.50
N SER A 568 -35.51 8.28 -19.04
CA SER A 568 -34.14 8.69 -19.41
C SER A 568 -33.10 7.65 -18.97
N THR A 569 -33.31 6.96 -17.84
CA THR A 569 -32.45 5.86 -17.42
C THR A 569 -32.56 4.65 -18.35
N LEU A 570 -33.76 4.26 -18.81
CA LEU A 570 -33.95 3.12 -19.72
C LEU A 570 -33.34 3.38 -21.11
N GLU A 571 -33.56 4.58 -21.66
CA GLU A 571 -32.97 4.99 -22.92
C GLU A 571 -31.44 4.99 -22.87
N TRP A 572 -30.87 5.54 -21.79
CA TRP A 572 -29.43 5.61 -21.56
C TRP A 572 -28.80 4.24 -21.30
N THR A 573 -29.45 3.35 -20.55
CA THR A 573 -28.87 2.08 -20.09
C THR A 573 -29.17 0.87 -20.96
N TRP A 574 -30.14 0.92 -21.88
CA TRP A 574 -30.55 -0.26 -22.65
C TRP A 574 -30.75 0.03 -24.14
N TRP A 575 -31.57 1.00 -24.50
CA TRP A 575 -31.89 1.27 -25.91
C TRP A 575 -30.70 1.87 -26.66
N THR A 576 -30.02 2.87 -26.09
CA THR A 576 -28.83 3.47 -26.71
C THR A 576 -27.71 2.43 -26.90
N PRO A 577 -27.27 1.67 -25.88
CA PRO A 577 -26.32 0.56 -26.06
C PRO A 577 -26.72 -0.42 -27.17
N ARG A 578 -27.96 -0.92 -27.17
CA ARG A 578 -28.44 -1.88 -28.17
C ARG A 578 -28.61 -1.30 -29.57
N ARG A 579 -28.75 0.03 -29.72
CA ARG A 579 -28.71 0.72 -31.03
C ARG A 579 -27.28 0.76 -31.55
N LEU A 580 -26.35 1.22 -30.72
CA LEU A 580 -24.93 1.34 -31.07
C LEU A 580 -24.28 -0.03 -31.34
N GLU A 581 -24.58 -1.06 -30.53
CA GLU A 581 -24.05 -2.42 -30.74
C GLU A 581 -24.48 -3.00 -32.10
N ARG A 582 -25.75 -2.82 -32.48
CA ARG A 582 -26.25 -3.28 -33.78
C ARG A 582 -25.63 -2.51 -34.95
N ALA A 583 -25.50 -1.19 -34.84
CA ALA A 583 -24.90 -0.37 -35.89
C ALA A 583 -23.40 -0.70 -36.12
N LEU A 584 -22.64 -0.97 -35.06
CA LEU A 584 -21.23 -1.39 -35.19
C LEU A 584 -21.11 -2.81 -35.78
N ARG A 585 -21.90 -3.78 -35.29
CA ARG A 585 -21.87 -5.17 -35.78
C ARG A 585 -22.38 -5.33 -37.21
N ALA A 586 -23.33 -4.50 -37.65
CA ALA A 586 -23.82 -4.49 -39.03
C ALA A 586 -22.75 -4.08 -40.05
N GLN A 587 -21.71 -3.38 -39.60
CA GLN A 587 -20.56 -2.95 -40.41
C GLN A 587 -19.31 -3.82 -40.16
N GLY A 588 -19.52 -5.08 -39.76
CA GLY A 588 -18.45 -6.06 -39.56
C GLY A 588 -17.63 -5.93 -38.27
N ILE A 589 -17.68 -4.79 -37.55
CA ILE A 589 -16.89 -4.62 -36.33
C ILE A 589 -17.37 -5.59 -35.24
N ARG A 590 -16.45 -6.44 -34.77
CA ARG A 590 -16.66 -7.40 -33.68
C ARG A 590 -16.23 -6.81 -32.33
N GLY A 591 -16.53 -7.50 -31.24
CA GLY A 591 -16.32 -6.96 -29.89
C GLY A 591 -17.26 -7.53 -28.85
N ASN A 592 -17.05 -7.11 -27.61
CA ASN A 592 -17.74 -7.61 -26.43
C ASN A 592 -19.25 -7.37 -26.46
N ARG A 593 -20.03 -8.26 -25.85
CA ARG A 593 -21.48 -8.06 -25.63
C ARG A 593 -21.70 -7.06 -24.50
N TYR A 594 -22.66 -6.16 -24.66
CA TYR A 594 -22.94 -5.14 -23.64
C TYR A 594 -23.35 -5.73 -22.28
N ARG A 595 -22.69 -5.28 -21.20
CA ARG A 595 -23.02 -5.63 -19.80
C ARG A 595 -23.72 -4.44 -19.11
N LEU A 596 -24.93 -4.65 -18.62
CA LEU A 596 -25.83 -3.59 -18.12
C LEU A 596 -25.17 -2.71 -17.03
N PHE A 597 -25.37 -1.40 -17.11
CA PHE A 597 -24.80 -0.33 -16.27
C PHE A 597 -23.27 -0.18 -16.29
N THR A 598 -22.49 -1.26 -16.17
CA THR A 598 -21.03 -1.17 -15.97
C THR A 598 -20.18 -1.40 -17.21
N GLY A 599 -20.74 -2.02 -18.26
CA GLY A 599 -19.93 -2.49 -19.39
C GLY A 599 -18.85 -3.48 -18.93
N ASP A 600 -17.72 -3.45 -19.61
CA ASP A 600 -16.55 -4.29 -19.33
C ASP A 600 -15.66 -3.72 -18.21
N VAL A 601 -16.03 -2.61 -17.57
CA VAL A 601 -15.22 -2.01 -16.47
C VAL A 601 -14.86 -3.00 -15.35
N PRO A 602 -15.75 -3.90 -14.88
CA PRO A 602 -15.39 -4.92 -13.88
C PRO A 602 -14.42 -5.98 -14.46
N GLU A 603 -14.54 -6.29 -15.75
CA GLU A 603 -13.64 -7.19 -16.47
C GLU A 603 -12.24 -6.56 -16.59
N ASN A 604 -12.17 -5.29 -16.98
CA ASN A 604 -10.94 -4.52 -17.04
C ASN A 604 -10.21 -4.49 -15.69
N VAL A 605 -10.95 -4.30 -14.58
CA VAL A 605 -10.39 -4.32 -13.22
C VAL A 605 -9.88 -5.72 -12.84
N ARG A 606 -10.58 -6.80 -13.24
CA ARG A 606 -10.09 -8.18 -13.05
C ARG A 606 -8.81 -8.43 -13.84
N LEU A 607 -8.82 -8.14 -15.14
CA LEU A 607 -7.72 -8.39 -16.07
C LEU A 607 -6.46 -7.56 -15.74
N ASN A 608 -6.59 -6.28 -15.40
CA ASN A 608 -5.46 -5.47 -14.91
C ASN A 608 -4.84 -6.06 -13.64
N ARG A 609 -5.67 -6.62 -12.76
CA ARG A 609 -5.28 -7.28 -11.51
C ARG A 609 -4.81 -8.73 -11.73
N GLU A 610 -4.87 -9.24 -12.96
CA GLU A 610 -4.27 -10.51 -13.39
C GLU A 610 -2.91 -10.24 -14.02
N ALA A 611 -2.84 -9.31 -14.97
CA ALA A 611 -1.62 -8.80 -15.55
C ALA A 611 -0.58 -8.35 -14.49
N ARG A 612 -0.97 -7.48 -13.55
CA ARG A 612 -0.05 -6.95 -12.51
C ARG A 612 0.61 -8.04 -11.66
N LYS A 613 0.02 -9.24 -11.54
CA LYS A 613 0.59 -10.37 -10.79
C LYS A 613 1.87 -10.94 -11.42
N LYS A 614 1.98 -10.87 -12.75
CA LYS A 614 3.02 -11.56 -13.52
C LYS A 614 4.07 -10.54 -13.97
N PRO A 615 5.27 -10.51 -13.39
CA PRO A 615 6.36 -9.70 -13.95
C PRO A 615 6.75 -10.26 -15.32
N LEU A 616 7.36 -9.40 -16.14
CA LEU A 616 7.94 -9.78 -17.43
C LEU A 616 9.40 -10.20 -17.23
N PRO A 617 9.98 -11.01 -18.15
CA PRO A 617 11.41 -11.22 -18.22
C PRO A 617 12.19 -9.89 -18.36
N LEU A 618 13.42 -9.87 -17.87
CA LEU A 618 14.35 -8.76 -18.17
C LEU A 618 14.61 -8.70 -19.68
N GLY A 619 14.64 -7.50 -20.26
CA GLY A 619 14.75 -7.29 -21.72
C GLY A 619 13.48 -7.58 -22.53
N CYS A 620 12.35 -7.96 -21.90
CA CYS A 620 11.09 -8.14 -22.62
C CYS A 620 10.30 -6.83 -22.72
N HIS A 621 10.17 -6.30 -23.95
CA HIS A 621 9.40 -5.09 -24.22
C HIS A 621 7.98 -5.35 -24.78
N ASP A 622 7.51 -6.60 -24.87
CA ASP A 622 6.08 -6.85 -25.11
C ASP A 622 5.26 -6.60 -23.83
N ILE A 623 4.91 -5.32 -23.64
CA ILE A 623 4.18 -4.87 -22.46
C ILE A 623 2.67 -4.80 -22.68
N ILE A 624 2.17 -4.95 -23.91
CA ILE A 624 0.75 -4.75 -24.26
C ILE A 624 -0.20 -5.68 -23.48
N PRO A 625 0.04 -7.01 -23.41
CA PRO A 625 -0.83 -7.92 -22.67
C PRO A 625 -0.82 -7.65 -21.16
N ARG A 626 0.21 -6.97 -20.64
CA ARG A 626 0.30 -6.60 -19.22
C ARG A 626 -0.30 -5.22 -18.93
N VAL A 627 -0.14 -4.24 -19.82
CA VAL A 627 -0.54 -2.85 -19.60
C VAL A 627 -2.00 -2.60 -20.03
N LEU A 628 -2.47 -3.23 -21.10
CA LEU A 628 -3.82 -3.07 -21.66
C LEU A 628 -4.55 -4.41 -21.85
N PRO A 629 -4.61 -5.31 -20.85
CA PRO A 629 -5.03 -6.71 -21.03
C PRO A 629 -6.45 -6.89 -21.57
N MET A 630 -7.40 -6.03 -21.21
CA MET A 630 -8.77 -6.08 -21.78
C MET A 630 -8.79 -5.77 -23.27
N PHE A 631 -7.91 -4.88 -23.74
CA PHE A 631 -7.83 -4.49 -25.14
C PHE A 631 -6.99 -5.48 -25.95
N SER A 632 -5.94 -6.06 -25.37
CA SER A 632 -5.17 -7.16 -25.96
C SER A 632 -6.12 -8.32 -26.26
N LYS A 633 -6.81 -8.80 -25.22
CA LYS A 633 -7.81 -9.85 -25.33
C LYS A 633 -8.95 -9.53 -26.33
N ALA A 634 -9.39 -8.28 -26.41
CA ALA A 634 -10.41 -7.89 -27.39
C ALA A 634 -9.88 -7.96 -28.85
N VAL A 635 -8.62 -7.64 -29.08
CA VAL A 635 -7.96 -7.79 -30.39
C VAL A 635 -7.71 -9.28 -30.71
N GLU A 636 -7.29 -10.08 -29.72
CA GLU A 636 -7.10 -11.53 -29.85
C GLU A 636 -8.41 -12.27 -30.19
N GLU A 637 -9.52 -11.95 -29.53
CA GLU A 637 -10.82 -12.60 -29.75
C GLU A 637 -11.59 -12.09 -30.98
N HIS A 638 -11.49 -10.79 -31.31
CA HIS A 638 -12.39 -10.12 -32.26
C HIS A 638 -11.67 -9.47 -33.46
N GLY A 639 -10.34 -9.40 -33.45
CA GLY A 639 -9.51 -8.77 -34.47
C GLY A 639 -9.35 -7.24 -34.32
N LYS A 640 -8.75 -6.63 -35.34
CA LYS A 640 -8.61 -5.19 -35.54
C LYS A 640 -9.53 -4.76 -36.70
N PRO A 641 -10.42 -3.75 -36.57
CA PRO A 641 -10.83 -3.04 -35.37
C PRO A 641 -11.84 -3.85 -34.52
N SER A 642 -11.89 -3.58 -33.22
CA SER A 642 -12.84 -4.21 -32.29
C SER A 642 -13.32 -3.25 -31.19
N PHE A 643 -14.41 -3.59 -30.48
CA PHE A 643 -15.00 -2.72 -29.45
C PHE A 643 -15.23 -3.37 -28.07
N THR A 644 -15.19 -2.51 -27.05
CA THR A 644 -15.37 -2.81 -25.61
C THR A 644 -16.31 -1.80 -24.95
N TRP A 645 -16.86 -2.08 -23.76
CA TRP A 645 -17.88 -1.24 -23.13
C TRP A 645 -17.41 -0.48 -21.89
N PHE A 646 -17.63 0.83 -21.87
CA PHE A 646 -17.38 1.70 -20.71
C PHE A 646 -18.71 2.27 -20.21
N GLY A 647 -19.33 1.58 -19.26
CA GLY A 647 -20.75 1.78 -18.97
C GLY A 647 -21.59 1.53 -20.24
N PRO A 648 -22.64 2.32 -20.52
CA PRO A 648 -23.45 2.18 -21.73
C PRO A 648 -22.77 2.68 -23.03
N THR A 649 -21.55 3.22 -22.97
CA THR A 649 -20.85 3.76 -24.15
C THR A 649 -19.88 2.72 -24.73
N PRO A 650 -20.00 2.35 -26.03
CA PRO A 650 -19.01 1.52 -26.68
C PRO A 650 -17.75 2.33 -27.00
N ARG A 651 -16.60 1.67 -26.88
CA ARG A 651 -15.28 2.17 -27.26
C ARG A 651 -14.69 1.28 -28.34
N VAL A 652 -14.55 1.82 -29.54
CA VAL A 652 -13.93 1.13 -30.70
C VAL A 652 -12.45 1.47 -30.75
N MET A 653 -11.60 0.45 -30.90
CA MET A 653 -10.18 0.64 -31.21
C MET A 653 -10.01 0.94 -32.70
N ILE A 654 -9.43 2.10 -33.02
CA ILE A 654 -9.02 2.46 -34.39
C ILE A 654 -7.55 2.07 -34.53
N SER A 655 -7.27 1.06 -35.35
CA SER A 655 -5.94 0.48 -35.54
C SER A 655 -5.22 0.96 -36.80
N ASP A 656 -5.93 1.60 -37.72
CA ASP A 656 -5.38 2.09 -38.99
C ASP A 656 -4.68 3.45 -38.79
N PRO A 657 -3.39 3.60 -39.17
CA PRO A 657 -2.65 4.85 -39.07
C PRO A 657 -3.30 6.04 -39.82
N GLU A 658 -3.99 5.80 -40.95
CA GLU A 658 -4.60 6.90 -41.73
C GLU A 658 -5.87 7.43 -41.03
N SER A 659 -6.73 6.54 -40.56
CA SER A 659 -7.89 6.86 -39.72
C SER A 659 -7.46 7.54 -38.41
N ILE A 660 -6.37 7.10 -37.79
CA ILE A 660 -5.78 7.77 -36.62
C ILE A 660 -5.33 9.19 -36.98
N ARG A 661 -4.64 9.37 -38.12
CA ARG A 661 -4.19 10.67 -38.62
C ARG A 661 -5.36 11.61 -38.90
N GLU A 662 -6.46 11.13 -39.46
CA GLU A 662 -7.67 11.93 -39.69
C GLU A 662 -8.28 12.43 -38.38
N VAL A 663 -8.56 11.51 -37.45
CA VAL A 663 -9.15 11.81 -36.13
C VAL A 663 -8.27 12.75 -35.28
N MET A 664 -6.95 12.67 -35.42
CA MET A 664 -6.03 13.61 -34.77
C MET A 664 -5.91 14.96 -35.50
N SER A 665 -6.00 14.97 -36.83
CA SER A 665 -5.95 16.20 -37.63
C SER A 665 -7.16 17.10 -37.39
N ASN A 666 -8.35 16.52 -37.20
CA ASN A 666 -9.55 17.16 -36.66
C ASN A 666 -9.86 18.58 -37.20
N LYS A 667 -9.65 18.81 -38.50
CA LYS A 667 -9.65 20.16 -39.14
C LYS A 667 -10.94 20.96 -38.89
N PHE A 668 -12.06 20.27 -38.69
CA PHE A 668 -13.40 20.85 -38.52
C PHE A 668 -13.98 20.66 -37.10
N GLY A 669 -13.15 20.26 -36.13
CA GLY A 669 -13.56 20.07 -34.74
C GLY A 669 -14.53 18.89 -34.48
N HIS A 670 -14.79 18.05 -35.48
CA HIS A 670 -15.79 16.99 -35.44
C HIS A 670 -15.48 15.86 -34.44
N TYR A 671 -14.22 15.65 -34.07
CA TYR A 671 -13.80 14.65 -33.09
C TYR A 671 -13.48 15.32 -31.75
N GLY A 672 -14.51 15.56 -30.93
CA GLY A 672 -14.37 16.09 -29.58
C GLY A 672 -13.90 15.03 -28.56
N LYS A 673 -13.46 15.43 -27.37
CA LYS A 673 -13.14 14.52 -26.26
C LYS A 673 -14.39 14.10 -25.47
N PRO A 674 -14.39 12.90 -24.84
CA PRO A 674 -15.42 12.54 -23.87
C PRO A 674 -15.46 13.54 -22.69
N LYS A 675 -16.66 13.89 -22.22
CA LYS A 675 -16.84 14.84 -21.10
C LYS A 675 -16.10 14.34 -19.85
N PRO A 676 -15.21 15.14 -19.22
CA PRO A 676 -14.44 14.69 -18.05
C PRO A 676 -15.37 14.41 -16.86
N THR A 677 -15.04 13.37 -16.09
CA THR A 677 -15.76 13.01 -14.87
C THR A 677 -15.59 14.10 -13.79
N ARG A 678 -16.45 14.12 -12.76
CA ARG A 678 -16.29 15.05 -11.63
C ARG A 678 -14.92 14.98 -10.96
N LEU A 679 -14.27 13.81 -10.98
CA LEU A 679 -12.93 13.59 -10.45
C LEU A 679 -11.85 14.06 -11.44
N GLY A 680 -12.00 13.78 -12.75
CA GLY A 680 -11.09 14.26 -13.79
C GLY A 680 -11.04 15.79 -13.87
N LYS A 681 -12.19 16.46 -13.73
CA LYS A 681 -12.27 17.93 -13.63
C LYS A 681 -11.50 18.50 -12.44
N LEU A 682 -11.42 17.75 -11.34
CA LEU A 682 -10.75 18.19 -10.12
C LEU A 682 -9.23 18.01 -10.21
N LEU A 683 -8.78 16.89 -10.79
CA LEU A 683 -7.36 16.57 -11.05
C LEU A 683 -6.70 17.61 -11.96
N ALA A 684 -7.20 17.74 -13.20
CA ALA A 684 -6.67 18.65 -14.19
C ALA A 684 -7.77 19.04 -15.19
N SER A 685 -8.12 20.33 -15.18
CA SER A 685 -8.91 20.98 -16.22
C SER A 685 -8.04 22.04 -16.90
N GLY A 686 -8.39 22.50 -18.11
CA GLY A 686 -7.52 23.36 -18.92
C GLY A 686 -7.54 22.96 -20.39
N VAL A 687 -6.54 23.37 -21.17
CA VAL A 687 -6.43 23.13 -22.62
C VAL A 687 -6.43 21.64 -23.00
N VAL A 688 -6.18 20.74 -22.05
CA VAL A 688 -6.33 19.28 -22.23
C VAL A 688 -7.80 18.83 -22.28
N SER A 689 -8.72 19.51 -21.57
CA SER A 689 -10.12 19.10 -21.39
C SER A 689 -11.12 19.97 -22.15
N TYR A 690 -10.73 21.19 -22.53
CA TYR A 690 -11.58 22.12 -23.27
C TYR A 690 -11.78 21.74 -24.74
N GLU A 691 -12.86 22.28 -25.32
CA GLU A 691 -13.28 22.07 -26.71
C GLU A 691 -13.70 23.39 -27.37
N GLY A 692 -13.87 23.36 -28.71
CA GLY A 692 -14.36 24.48 -29.50
C GLY A 692 -13.53 25.76 -29.35
N GLU A 693 -14.20 26.91 -29.38
CA GLU A 693 -13.59 28.24 -29.27
C GLU A 693 -12.81 28.43 -27.96
N LYS A 694 -13.30 27.90 -26.83
CA LYS A 694 -12.57 27.97 -25.56
C LYS A 694 -11.23 27.25 -25.66
N TRP A 695 -11.16 26.07 -26.28
CA TRP A 695 -9.88 25.44 -26.55
C TRP A 695 -9.00 26.28 -27.48
N ALA A 696 -9.57 26.86 -28.55
CA ALA A 696 -8.80 27.66 -29.50
C ALA A 696 -8.22 28.94 -28.88
N LYS A 697 -9.02 29.68 -28.08
CA LYS A 697 -8.61 30.83 -27.27
C LYS A 697 -7.44 30.46 -26.37
N HIS A 698 -7.61 29.43 -25.54
CA HIS A 698 -6.58 29.00 -24.61
C HIS A 698 -5.32 28.56 -25.36
N ARG A 699 -5.42 27.71 -26.39
CA ARG A 699 -4.25 27.24 -27.14
C ARG A 699 -3.49 28.39 -27.82
N ARG A 700 -4.18 29.41 -28.32
CA ARG A 700 -3.58 30.63 -28.88
C ARG A 700 -2.75 31.38 -27.83
N ILE A 701 -3.30 31.61 -26.64
CA ILE A 701 -2.63 32.36 -25.56
C ILE A 701 -1.49 31.55 -24.91
N LEU A 702 -1.62 30.22 -24.85
CA LEU A 702 -0.62 29.33 -24.24
C LEU A 702 0.58 29.06 -25.19
N ASN A 703 0.35 28.98 -26.51
CA ASN A 703 1.39 28.64 -27.49
C ASN A 703 2.68 29.49 -27.39
N PRO A 704 2.62 30.83 -27.25
CA PRO A 704 3.81 31.67 -27.10
C PRO A 704 4.71 31.28 -25.91
N ALA A 705 4.15 30.83 -24.80
CA ALA A 705 4.91 30.44 -23.61
C ALA A 705 5.76 29.18 -23.82
N PHE A 706 5.32 28.27 -24.69
CA PHE A 706 6.02 27.02 -25.04
C PHE A 706 6.77 27.12 -26.39
N HIS A 707 6.95 28.31 -26.95
CA HIS A 707 7.83 28.50 -28.11
C HIS A 707 9.28 28.20 -27.71
N HIS A 708 10.08 27.57 -28.59
CA HIS A 708 11.40 27.08 -28.20
C HIS A 708 12.32 28.20 -27.68
N GLU A 709 12.31 29.40 -28.28
CA GLU A 709 13.04 30.59 -27.78
C GLU A 709 12.64 31.07 -26.37
N LYS A 710 11.44 30.74 -25.88
CA LYS A 710 11.05 30.98 -24.49
C LYS A 710 11.57 29.85 -23.59
N ILE A 711 11.43 28.60 -24.02
CA ILE A 711 11.96 27.42 -23.30
C ILE A 711 13.51 27.50 -23.17
N LYS A 712 14.24 28.05 -24.14
CA LYS A 712 15.70 28.31 -24.02
C LYS A 712 16.07 29.06 -22.74
N ARG A 713 15.25 30.04 -22.34
CA ARG A 713 15.48 30.88 -21.15
C ARG A 713 15.28 30.11 -19.84
N MET A 714 14.63 28.95 -19.89
CA MET A 714 14.35 28.08 -18.74
C MET A 714 15.44 27.03 -18.52
N LEU A 715 16.36 26.85 -19.48
CA LEU A 715 17.42 25.83 -19.40
C LEU A 715 18.42 26.01 -18.23
N PRO A 716 18.77 27.23 -17.78
CA PRO A 716 19.55 27.37 -16.54
C PRO A 716 18.84 26.75 -15.34
N VAL A 717 17.51 26.82 -15.29
CA VAL A 717 16.71 26.18 -14.23
C VAL A 717 16.70 24.65 -14.39
N PHE A 718 16.57 24.14 -15.63
CA PHE A 718 16.69 22.70 -15.91
C PHE A 718 18.06 22.18 -15.44
N SER A 719 19.14 22.86 -15.84
CA SER A 719 20.52 22.59 -15.45
C SER A 719 20.70 22.57 -13.94
N ASN A 720 20.19 23.59 -13.24
CA ASN A 720 20.35 23.72 -11.79
C ASN A 720 19.62 22.58 -11.07
N CYS A 721 18.37 22.27 -11.41
CA CYS A 721 17.66 21.13 -10.83
C CYS A 721 18.35 19.78 -11.13
N CYS A 722 18.87 19.59 -12.35
CA CYS A 722 19.63 18.37 -12.69
C CYS A 722 20.93 18.27 -11.88
N THR A 723 21.60 19.41 -11.65
CA THR A 723 22.84 19.50 -10.86
C THR A 723 22.57 19.31 -9.36
N GLU A 724 21.47 19.86 -8.83
CA GLU A 724 20.98 19.63 -7.47
C GLU A 724 20.72 18.13 -7.23
N MET A 725 19.94 17.47 -8.10
CA MET A 725 19.69 16.03 -8.05
C MET A 725 20.99 15.21 -8.10
N VAL A 726 21.85 15.46 -9.09
CA VAL A 726 23.09 14.69 -9.26
C VAL A 726 24.11 14.97 -8.14
N THR A 727 24.08 16.16 -7.53
CA THR A 727 24.88 16.45 -6.32
C THR A 727 24.35 15.69 -5.11
N ARG A 728 23.02 15.59 -4.92
CA ARG A 728 22.43 14.71 -3.90
C ARG A 728 22.85 13.25 -4.13
N TRP A 729 22.79 12.74 -5.36
CA TRP A 729 23.22 11.38 -5.70
C TRP A 729 24.70 11.16 -5.36
N LYS A 730 25.59 12.06 -5.80
CA LYS A 730 27.04 11.99 -5.50
C LYS A 730 27.32 12.03 -3.99
N ASN A 731 26.64 12.89 -3.24
CA ASN A 731 26.82 12.99 -1.80
C ASN A 731 26.24 11.79 -1.03
N SER A 732 25.36 11.00 -1.67
CA SER A 732 24.81 9.73 -1.15
C SER A 732 25.59 8.48 -1.59
N MET A 733 26.77 8.64 -2.20
CA MET A 733 27.59 7.51 -2.63
C MET A 733 28.45 6.92 -1.50
N SER A 734 28.54 5.60 -1.48
CA SER A 734 29.42 4.86 -0.57
C SER A 734 30.91 5.11 -0.87
N ILE A 735 31.78 4.73 0.08
CA ILE A 735 33.24 4.78 -0.08
C ILE A 735 33.72 3.92 -1.28
N GLU A 736 32.98 2.87 -1.63
CA GLU A 736 33.23 2.01 -2.80
C GLU A 736 32.76 2.63 -4.13
N GLY A 737 32.15 3.81 -4.10
CA GLY A 737 31.67 4.52 -5.29
C GLY A 737 30.41 3.93 -5.92
N MET A 738 29.69 3.03 -5.23
CA MET A 738 28.42 2.44 -5.69
C MET A 738 27.26 2.76 -4.74
N SER A 739 26.07 3.05 -5.28
CA SER A 739 24.82 3.17 -4.52
C SER A 739 23.63 2.67 -5.33
N GLU A 740 22.68 2.00 -4.69
CA GLU A 740 21.37 1.66 -5.26
C GLU A 740 20.41 2.85 -5.09
N VAL A 741 19.75 3.27 -6.16
CA VAL A 741 18.84 4.42 -6.18
C VAL A 741 17.48 4.03 -6.77
N ASP A 742 16.43 4.42 -6.06
CA ASP A 742 15.03 4.38 -6.49
C ASP A 742 14.79 5.64 -7.35
N VAL A 743 14.97 5.53 -8.67
CA VAL A 743 15.02 6.71 -9.56
C VAL A 743 13.65 7.34 -9.85
N TRP A 744 12.55 6.68 -9.49
CA TRP A 744 11.19 7.19 -9.77
C TRP A 744 10.83 8.41 -8.89
N PRO A 745 10.93 8.36 -7.54
CA PRO A 745 10.77 9.54 -6.70
C PRO A 745 11.74 10.67 -7.04
N GLU A 746 12.97 10.32 -7.42
CA GLU A 746 14.01 11.28 -7.81
C GLU A 746 13.64 12.03 -9.10
N PHE A 747 13.07 11.34 -10.11
CA PHE A 747 12.60 12.01 -11.32
C PHE A 747 11.26 12.73 -11.15
N GLN A 748 10.34 12.26 -10.30
CA GLN A 748 9.16 13.06 -9.91
C GLN A 748 9.58 14.35 -9.20
N ASN A 749 10.55 14.29 -8.28
CA ASN A 749 11.11 15.47 -7.63
C ASN A 749 11.82 16.39 -8.62
N LEU A 750 12.71 15.87 -9.47
CA LEU A 750 13.43 16.66 -10.48
C LEU A 750 12.45 17.44 -11.37
N THR A 751 11.52 16.72 -11.99
CA THR A 751 10.60 17.30 -12.99
C THR A 751 9.54 18.18 -12.32
N GLY A 752 9.10 17.83 -11.11
CA GLY A 752 8.27 18.66 -10.24
C GLY A 752 8.95 19.99 -9.88
N ASP A 753 10.25 19.97 -9.58
CA ASP A 753 11.03 21.17 -9.25
C ASP A 753 11.36 22.01 -10.48
N VAL A 754 11.68 21.37 -11.61
CA VAL A 754 11.83 22.05 -12.91
C VAL A 754 10.54 22.77 -13.29
N ILE A 755 9.39 22.09 -13.31
CA ILE A 755 8.11 22.76 -13.65
C ILE A 755 7.71 23.79 -12.57
N SER A 756 8.05 23.59 -11.29
CA SER A 756 7.80 24.60 -10.24
C SER A 756 8.58 25.89 -10.45
N LYS A 757 9.91 25.78 -10.58
CA LYS A 757 10.80 26.93 -10.78
C LYS A 757 10.56 27.63 -12.13
N THR A 758 10.22 26.88 -13.18
CA THR A 758 9.96 27.46 -14.53
C THR A 758 8.52 27.88 -14.78
N ALA A 759 7.53 27.40 -14.03
CA ALA A 759 6.16 27.91 -14.12
C ALA A 759 5.92 29.15 -13.26
N PHE A 760 6.53 29.23 -12.06
CA PHE A 760 6.25 30.32 -11.10
C PHE A 760 7.44 31.20 -10.70
N GLY A 761 8.66 30.91 -11.15
CA GLY A 761 9.83 31.75 -10.91
C GLY A 761 10.09 31.97 -9.41
N SER A 762 10.03 33.22 -8.96
CA SER A 762 10.21 33.56 -7.54
C SER A 762 9.12 33.04 -6.60
N SER A 763 7.94 32.66 -7.11
CA SER A 763 6.88 32.00 -6.33
C SER A 763 6.97 30.46 -6.36
N TYR A 764 8.11 29.87 -6.73
CA TYR A 764 8.25 28.42 -6.86
C TYR A 764 8.01 27.63 -5.56
N GLU A 765 8.28 28.18 -4.37
CA GLU A 765 7.99 27.53 -3.08
C GLU A 765 6.49 27.49 -2.78
N GLU A 766 5.80 28.63 -2.97
CA GLU A 766 4.33 28.73 -2.90
C GLU A 766 3.70 27.72 -3.88
N GLY A 767 4.29 27.61 -5.07
CA GLY A 767 4.01 26.61 -6.09
C GLY A 767 4.23 25.17 -5.65
N ARG A 768 5.42 24.84 -5.15
CA ARG A 768 5.80 23.49 -4.71
C ARG A 768 4.83 22.97 -3.64
N ARG A 769 4.31 23.86 -2.77
CA ARG A 769 3.21 23.51 -1.84
C ARG A 769 1.87 23.27 -2.54
N ILE A 770 1.44 24.14 -3.46
CA ILE A 770 0.26 23.92 -4.34
C ILE A 770 0.34 22.57 -5.06
N PHE A 771 1.55 22.11 -5.34
CA PHE A 771 1.84 20.97 -6.19
C PHE A 771 2.02 19.64 -5.44
N GLN A 772 2.62 19.65 -4.25
CA GLN A 772 2.54 18.54 -3.28
C GLN A 772 1.05 18.20 -3.00
N LEU A 773 0.23 19.23 -2.81
CA LEU A 773 -1.23 19.11 -2.67
C LEU A 773 -1.89 18.48 -3.91
N GLN A 774 -1.41 18.76 -5.12
CA GLN A 774 -1.90 18.13 -6.36
C GLN A 774 -1.45 16.67 -6.54
N ALA A 775 -0.40 16.20 -5.84
CA ALA A 775 -0.06 14.78 -5.79
C ALA A 775 -1.04 13.98 -4.91
N GLU A 776 -1.53 14.55 -3.79
CA GLU A 776 -2.57 13.94 -2.94
C GLU A 776 -3.93 13.76 -3.65
N PHE A 777 -4.15 14.48 -4.74
CA PHE A 777 -5.42 14.62 -5.45
C PHE A 777 -5.87 13.33 -6.19
N LEU A 778 -4.99 12.31 -6.27
CA LEU A 778 -5.21 11.07 -7.02
C LEU A 778 -6.46 10.26 -6.57
N PRO A 779 -7.08 9.42 -7.45
CA PRO A 779 -8.38 8.76 -7.25
C PRO A 779 -8.60 7.84 -6.02
N THR A 780 -8.61 8.37 -4.80
CA THR A 780 -9.06 7.68 -3.59
C THR A 780 -10.53 7.99 -3.27
N LYS A 781 -11.19 7.18 -2.43
CA LYS A 781 -12.63 7.28 -2.12
C LYS A 781 -13.00 8.47 -1.19
N ASN A 782 -12.12 9.47 -1.03
CA ASN A 782 -12.23 10.56 -0.05
C ASN A 782 -12.84 11.86 -0.65
N ASN A 783 -14.14 11.85 -0.97
CA ASN A 783 -14.90 12.99 -1.52
C ASN A 783 -14.97 14.27 -0.65
N ARG A 784 -14.28 14.30 0.50
CA ARG A 784 -14.14 15.43 1.43
C ARG A 784 -12.73 16.04 1.37
N ARG A 785 -11.67 15.30 1.74
CA ARG A 785 -10.25 15.75 1.64
C ARG A 785 -9.95 16.30 0.24
N LEU A 786 -10.42 15.62 -0.81
CA LEU A 786 -10.29 16.08 -2.20
C LEU A 786 -10.83 17.50 -2.44
N ARG A 787 -11.94 17.88 -1.80
CA ARG A 787 -12.53 19.23 -1.85
C ARG A 787 -11.93 20.21 -0.83
N GLU A 788 -11.11 19.75 0.09
CA GLU A 788 -10.38 20.58 1.05
C GLU A 788 -9.05 21.02 0.39
N ILE A 789 -8.31 20.07 -0.18
CA ILE A 789 -7.14 20.31 -1.04
C ILE A 789 -7.49 21.24 -2.21
N GLU A 790 -8.62 21.01 -2.91
CA GLU A 790 -9.09 21.86 -4.01
C GLU A 790 -9.20 23.34 -3.63
N ARG A 791 -9.66 23.63 -2.41
CA ARG A 791 -9.81 25.00 -1.89
C ARG A 791 -8.47 25.58 -1.44
N GLU A 792 -7.59 24.79 -0.84
CA GLU A 792 -6.22 25.20 -0.47
C GLU A 792 -5.41 25.59 -1.72
N VAL A 793 -5.34 24.68 -2.71
CA VAL A 793 -4.70 24.89 -4.01
C VAL A 793 -5.23 26.13 -4.73
N SER A 794 -6.56 26.28 -4.83
CA SER A 794 -7.15 27.38 -5.58
C SER A 794 -7.03 28.73 -4.86
N LYS A 795 -6.95 28.75 -3.52
CA LYS A 795 -6.63 29.96 -2.73
C LYS A 795 -5.19 30.42 -2.98
N LEU A 796 -4.23 29.50 -2.92
CA LEU A 796 -2.81 29.80 -3.12
C LEU A 796 -2.53 30.30 -4.55
N LEU A 797 -3.09 29.64 -5.58
CA LEU A 797 -2.93 30.07 -6.98
C LEU A 797 -3.51 31.47 -7.24
N ARG A 798 -4.68 31.83 -6.68
CA ARG A 798 -5.20 33.22 -6.75
C ARG A 798 -4.21 34.23 -6.16
N GLY A 799 -3.50 33.86 -5.08
CA GLY A 799 -2.47 34.69 -4.46
C GLY A 799 -1.32 34.98 -5.41
N ILE A 800 -0.73 33.93 -6.01
CA ILE A 800 0.41 34.05 -6.95
C ILE A 800 0.00 34.86 -8.19
N ILE A 801 -1.12 34.52 -8.83
CA ILE A 801 -1.60 35.22 -10.04
C ILE A 801 -1.89 36.69 -9.73
N GLY A 802 -2.54 36.98 -8.60
CA GLY A 802 -2.83 38.35 -8.17
C GLY A 802 -1.58 39.18 -7.86
N LYS A 803 -0.50 38.58 -7.33
CA LYS A 803 0.81 39.26 -7.23
C LYS A 803 1.32 39.60 -8.64
N ARG A 804 1.29 38.63 -9.56
CA ARG A 804 1.87 38.73 -10.91
C ARG A 804 1.15 39.74 -11.81
N GLU A 805 -0.18 39.79 -11.75
CA GLU A 805 -0.99 40.77 -12.49
C GLU A 805 -0.71 42.22 -12.05
N ARG A 806 -0.36 42.45 -10.78
CA ARG A 806 0.02 43.78 -10.28
C ARG A 806 1.42 44.18 -10.75
N ALA A 807 2.39 43.28 -10.62
CA ALA A 807 3.76 43.51 -11.09
C ALA A 807 3.79 43.95 -12.58
N ILE A 808 3.14 43.19 -13.45
CA ILE A 808 3.09 43.47 -14.89
C ILE A 808 2.37 44.81 -15.18
N LYS A 809 1.32 45.16 -14.42
CA LYS A 809 0.64 46.47 -14.55
C LYS A 809 1.48 47.65 -14.06
N ASN A 810 2.39 47.43 -13.11
CA ASN A 810 3.33 48.44 -12.62
C ASN A 810 4.53 48.66 -13.57
N GLY A 811 4.61 47.93 -14.68
CA GLY A 811 5.74 47.98 -15.62
C GLY A 811 6.91 47.04 -15.28
N GLU A 812 6.78 46.19 -14.26
CA GLU A 812 7.80 45.19 -13.92
C GLU A 812 7.87 44.12 -15.04
N THR A 813 9.08 43.84 -15.51
CA THR A 813 9.29 42.85 -16.58
C THR A 813 9.01 41.43 -16.06
N SER A 814 8.17 40.70 -16.78
CA SER A 814 7.93 39.27 -16.54
C SER A 814 9.24 38.48 -16.55
N ASN A 815 9.53 37.73 -15.47
CA ASN A 815 10.79 36.98 -15.28
C ASN A 815 11.02 35.84 -16.29
N GLY A 816 10.16 35.67 -17.29
CA GLY A 816 10.28 34.66 -18.35
C GLY A 816 9.75 33.27 -17.99
N ASP A 817 9.21 33.08 -16.78
CA ASP A 817 8.48 31.87 -16.38
C ASP A 817 7.13 31.72 -17.10
N LEU A 818 6.60 30.48 -17.15
CA LEU A 818 5.39 30.15 -17.89
C LEU A 818 4.16 30.94 -17.40
N LEU A 819 4.01 31.19 -16.08
CA LEU A 819 2.91 32.02 -15.58
C LEU A 819 3.06 33.48 -16.00
N GLY A 820 4.26 34.06 -15.91
CA GLY A 820 4.52 35.42 -16.37
C GLY A 820 4.23 35.59 -17.87
N LEU A 821 4.70 34.65 -18.69
CA LEU A 821 4.42 34.63 -20.14
C LEU A 821 2.93 34.39 -20.45
N LEU A 822 2.25 33.56 -19.65
CA LEU A 822 0.81 33.30 -19.76
C LEU A 822 -0.01 34.55 -19.44
N VAL A 823 0.26 35.22 -18.31
CA VAL A 823 -0.43 36.45 -17.91
C VAL A 823 -0.14 37.58 -18.91
N GLU A 824 1.11 37.71 -19.37
CA GLU A 824 1.50 38.67 -20.40
C GLU A 824 0.75 38.43 -21.72
N SER A 825 0.74 37.19 -22.24
CA SER A 825 0.02 36.85 -23.46
C SER A 825 -1.50 36.99 -23.29
N ASN A 826 -2.02 36.77 -22.08
CA ASN A 826 -3.44 36.95 -21.77
C ASN A 826 -3.85 38.43 -21.76
N MET A 827 -3.02 39.32 -21.22
CA MET A 827 -3.25 40.76 -21.27
C MET A 827 -3.18 41.29 -22.71
N ARG A 828 -2.23 40.79 -23.52
CA ARG A 828 -2.11 41.12 -24.95
C ARG A 828 -3.32 40.68 -25.78
N GLU A 829 -3.80 39.45 -25.59
CA GLU A 829 -4.99 38.92 -26.29
C GLU A 829 -6.29 39.61 -25.83
N SER A 830 -6.40 39.94 -24.54
CA SER A 830 -7.52 40.69 -23.96
C SER A 830 -7.67 42.07 -24.61
N ASN A 831 -6.56 42.80 -24.82
CA ASN A 831 -6.54 44.13 -25.45
C ASN A 831 -7.61 45.10 -24.87
N GLY A 832 -7.74 45.11 -23.53
CA GLY A 832 -8.74 45.89 -22.79
C GLY A 832 -10.15 45.29 -22.74
N LYS A 833 -10.45 44.25 -23.54
CA LYS A 833 -11.75 43.55 -23.56
C LYS A 833 -11.66 42.20 -22.87
N ALA A 834 -12.14 42.13 -21.63
CA ALA A 834 -12.06 40.94 -20.79
C ALA A 834 -12.59 39.64 -21.42
N GLU A 835 -13.55 39.73 -22.35
CA GLU A 835 -14.14 38.60 -23.08
C GLU A 835 -13.14 37.85 -23.98
N LEU A 836 -12.13 38.55 -24.51
CA LEU A 836 -11.10 37.97 -25.39
C LEU A 836 -10.01 37.23 -24.61
N GLY A 837 -9.81 37.56 -23.33
CA GLY A 837 -8.85 36.91 -22.44
C GLY A 837 -9.41 35.66 -21.75
N MET A 838 -8.53 34.97 -21.03
CA MET A 838 -8.86 34.03 -19.97
C MET A 838 -9.08 34.77 -18.64
N THR A 839 -10.06 34.30 -17.88
CA THR A 839 -10.30 34.69 -16.49
C THR A 839 -9.22 34.16 -15.55
N THR A 840 -9.11 34.72 -14.34
CA THR A 840 -8.18 34.24 -13.31
C THR A 840 -8.42 32.76 -12.96
N ASP A 841 -9.68 32.30 -12.95
CA ASP A 841 -10.01 30.87 -12.73
C ASP A 841 -9.61 29.96 -13.89
N GLU A 842 -9.67 30.46 -15.13
CA GLU A 842 -9.15 29.75 -16.29
C GLU A 842 -7.61 29.62 -16.24
N ILE A 843 -6.90 30.68 -15.80
CA ILE A 843 -5.45 30.63 -15.57
C ILE A 843 -5.12 29.63 -14.44
N ILE A 844 -5.92 29.58 -13.36
CA ILE A 844 -5.79 28.58 -12.28
C ILE A 844 -5.93 27.15 -12.79
N GLU A 845 -6.88 26.88 -13.69
CA GLU A 845 -7.03 25.56 -14.31
C GLU A 845 -5.79 25.19 -15.14
N GLU A 846 -5.31 26.08 -16.02
CA GLU A 846 -4.07 25.82 -16.80
C GLU A 846 -2.84 25.61 -15.90
N CYS A 847 -2.70 26.34 -14.78
CA CYS A 847 -1.60 26.14 -13.84
C CYS A 847 -1.63 24.77 -13.14
N LYS A 848 -2.82 24.21 -12.85
CA LYS A 848 -2.95 22.82 -12.35
C LYS A 848 -2.53 21.82 -13.43
N LEU A 849 -2.98 22.05 -14.66
CA LEU A 849 -2.65 21.20 -15.80
C LEU A 849 -1.15 21.18 -16.11
N PHE A 850 -0.47 22.34 -16.10
CA PHE A 850 0.95 22.45 -16.39
C PHE A 850 1.79 21.56 -15.46
N TYR A 851 1.51 21.58 -14.16
CA TYR A 851 2.25 20.76 -13.20
C TYR A 851 2.05 19.27 -13.42
N PHE A 852 0.79 18.83 -13.43
CA PHE A 852 0.47 17.42 -13.58
C PHE A 852 0.97 16.87 -14.93
N ALA A 853 0.88 17.65 -16.01
CA ALA A 853 1.37 17.22 -17.31
C ALA A 853 2.91 17.24 -17.41
N GLY A 854 3.58 18.26 -16.87
CA GLY A 854 5.04 18.39 -16.90
C GLY A 854 5.72 17.31 -16.06
N MET A 855 5.45 17.31 -14.75
CA MET A 855 6.06 16.37 -13.80
C MET A 855 5.78 14.91 -14.20
N GLU A 856 4.50 14.53 -14.32
CA GLU A 856 4.13 13.11 -14.39
C GLU A 856 4.46 12.48 -15.75
N THR A 857 4.64 13.26 -16.82
CA THR A 857 5.01 12.70 -18.13
C THR A 857 6.52 12.71 -18.38
N THR A 858 7.28 13.73 -17.95
CA THR A 858 8.75 13.70 -18.09
C THR A 858 9.39 12.72 -17.10
N SER A 859 8.87 12.58 -15.86
CA SER A 859 9.39 11.61 -14.89
C SER A 859 9.25 10.15 -15.37
N VAL A 860 8.14 9.83 -16.04
CA VAL A 860 7.94 8.53 -16.72
C VAL A 860 8.96 8.32 -17.83
N LEU A 861 9.17 9.29 -18.71
CA LEU A 861 10.17 9.21 -19.77
C LEU A 861 11.58 8.97 -19.21
N LEU A 862 11.98 9.73 -18.20
CA LEU A 862 13.30 9.60 -17.58
C LEU A 862 13.49 8.27 -16.84
N THR A 863 12.48 7.81 -16.10
CA THR A 863 12.53 6.53 -15.39
C THR A 863 12.69 5.36 -16.37
N TRP A 864 11.88 5.32 -17.44
CA TRP A 864 12.03 4.27 -18.45
C TRP A 864 13.35 4.40 -19.23
N THR A 865 13.85 5.62 -19.46
CA THR A 865 15.14 5.80 -20.13
C THR A 865 16.30 5.20 -19.32
N LEU A 866 16.34 5.41 -17.99
CA LEU A 866 17.36 4.77 -17.16
C LEU A 866 17.18 3.25 -17.06
N ILE A 867 15.95 2.76 -16.90
CA ILE A 867 15.67 1.32 -16.88
C ILE A 867 16.13 0.63 -18.18
N VAL A 868 15.82 1.20 -19.34
CA VAL A 868 16.16 0.61 -20.63
C VAL A 868 17.66 0.75 -20.93
N LEU A 869 18.30 1.89 -20.62
CA LEU A 869 19.76 2.02 -20.74
C LEU A 869 20.55 1.16 -19.73
N SER A 870 19.92 0.73 -18.63
CA SER A 870 20.46 -0.31 -17.75
C SER A 870 20.26 -1.74 -18.29
N MET A 871 19.30 -1.97 -19.19
CA MET A 871 19.17 -3.23 -19.94
C MET A 871 20.10 -3.27 -21.16
N HIS A 872 20.48 -2.08 -21.67
CA HIS A 872 21.27 -1.89 -22.90
C HIS A 872 22.55 -1.05 -22.66
N PRO A 873 23.58 -1.60 -21.98
CA PRO A 873 24.83 -0.89 -21.72
C PRO A 873 25.54 -0.40 -22.99
N GLU A 874 25.37 -1.09 -24.12
CA GLU A 874 25.92 -0.71 -25.43
C GLU A 874 25.33 0.60 -25.97
N TRP A 875 24.08 0.91 -25.65
CA TRP A 875 23.48 2.21 -25.96
C TRP A 875 23.76 3.25 -24.87
N GLN A 876 23.96 2.82 -23.62
CA GLN A 876 24.38 3.71 -22.54
C GLN A 876 25.78 4.29 -22.80
N GLU A 877 26.75 3.46 -23.20
CA GLU A 877 28.11 3.92 -23.45
C GLU A 877 28.19 4.78 -24.71
N ARG A 878 27.49 4.41 -25.80
CA ARG A 878 27.40 5.28 -27.00
C ARG A 878 26.76 6.64 -26.71
N ALA A 879 25.78 6.69 -25.80
CA ALA A 879 25.23 7.96 -25.32
C ALA A 879 26.22 8.72 -24.40
N ARG A 880 27.01 8.00 -23.59
CA ARG A 880 28.09 8.57 -22.78
C ARG A 880 29.17 9.21 -23.64
N GLU A 881 29.64 8.50 -24.67
CA GLU A 881 30.62 8.98 -25.65
C GLU A 881 30.12 10.27 -26.32
N GLU A 882 28.88 10.29 -26.83
CA GLU A 882 28.28 11.48 -27.44
C GLU A 882 28.24 12.67 -26.45
N VAL A 883 27.80 12.43 -25.21
CA VAL A 883 27.69 13.47 -24.18
C VAL A 883 29.06 13.97 -23.72
N LEU A 884 30.04 13.10 -23.52
CA LEU A 884 31.41 13.48 -23.14
C LEU A 884 32.15 14.17 -24.29
N HIS A 885 31.90 13.80 -25.55
CA HIS A 885 32.43 14.46 -26.73
C HIS A 885 31.90 15.90 -26.87
N HIS A 886 30.59 16.12 -26.66
CA HIS A 886 30.00 17.45 -26.81
C HIS A 886 30.15 18.37 -25.59
N PHE A 887 30.24 17.83 -24.37
CA PHE A 887 30.23 18.64 -23.14
C PHE A 887 31.36 18.34 -22.15
N GLY A 888 32.13 17.26 -22.33
CA GLY A 888 33.05 16.78 -21.31
C GLY A 888 32.37 16.67 -19.94
N ARG A 889 32.83 17.47 -18.97
CA ARG A 889 32.20 17.60 -17.63
C ARG A 889 31.58 18.97 -17.33
N THR A 890 31.48 19.86 -18.32
CA THR A 890 30.85 21.19 -18.15
C THR A 890 29.32 21.12 -18.21
N THR A 891 28.65 22.20 -17.83
CA THR A 891 27.18 22.29 -17.88
C THR A 891 26.66 22.29 -19.33
N PRO A 892 25.67 21.46 -19.69
CA PRO A 892 25.15 21.41 -21.06
C PRO A 892 24.48 22.71 -21.54
N ASP A 893 24.96 23.26 -22.65
CA ASP A 893 24.33 24.40 -23.36
C ASP A 893 23.20 23.94 -24.33
N TYR A 894 22.34 24.88 -24.74
CA TYR A 894 21.20 24.59 -25.62
C TYR A 894 21.57 24.11 -27.02
N ASP A 895 22.48 24.81 -27.69
CA ASP A 895 22.76 24.59 -29.10
C ASP A 895 23.49 23.26 -29.29
N SER A 896 24.26 22.82 -28.30
CA SER A 896 24.83 21.47 -28.22
C SER A 896 23.81 20.42 -27.77
N LEU A 897 22.89 20.72 -26.84
CA LEU A 897 21.79 19.80 -26.48
C LEU A 897 20.89 19.49 -27.69
N SER A 898 20.77 20.41 -28.65
CA SER A 898 20.06 20.17 -29.91
C SER A 898 20.75 19.10 -30.79
N ARG A 899 22.09 19.02 -30.76
CA ARG A 899 22.94 18.19 -31.66
C ARG A 899 23.04 16.73 -31.25
N LEU A 900 22.75 16.40 -29.99
CA LEU A 900 22.77 15.03 -29.47
C LEU A 900 21.86 14.11 -30.27
N LYS A 901 22.41 13.30 -31.18
CA LYS A 901 21.67 12.41 -32.06
C LYS A 901 21.34 11.10 -31.34
N ILE A 902 22.31 10.49 -30.66
CA ILE A 902 22.18 9.22 -29.95
C ILE A 902 21.22 9.38 -28.76
N VAL A 903 21.36 10.42 -27.94
CA VAL A 903 20.39 10.67 -26.84
C VAL A 903 18.98 10.92 -27.38
N THR A 904 18.82 11.59 -28.53
CA THR A 904 17.50 11.79 -29.17
C THR A 904 16.89 10.48 -29.65
N MET A 905 17.67 9.65 -30.34
CA MET A 905 17.24 8.32 -30.82
C MET A 905 16.79 7.43 -29.65
N ILE A 906 17.53 7.43 -28.55
CA ILE A 906 17.18 6.69 -27.32
C ILE A 906 15.85 7.20 -26.74
N LEU A 907 15.69 8.51 -26.56
CA LEU A 907 14.46 9.08 -26.01
C LEU A 907 13.23 8.78 -26.90
N TYR A 908 13.39 8.71 -28.22
CA TYR A 908 12.31 8.33 -29.13
C TYR A 908 11.96 6.85 -29.08
N GLU A 909 12.95 5.94 -28.98
CA GLU A 909 12.68 4.50 -28.83
C GLU A 909 12.08 4.17 -27.44
N VAL A 910 12.50 4.87 -26.39
CA VAL A 910 11.86 4.79 -25.07
C VAL A 910 10.41 5.31 -25.12
N LEU A 911 10.14 6.42 -25.84
CA LEU A 911 8.77 6.90 -26.07
C LEU A 911 7.93 5.99 -26.98
N ARG A 912 8.56 5.12 -27.79
CA ARG A 912 7.87 4.09 -28.58
C ARG A 912 7.42 2.94 -27.68
N LEU A 913 8.37 2.35 -26.95
CA LEU A 913 8.12 1.18 -26.10
C LEU A 913 7.34 1.51 -24.82
N TYR A 914 7.67 2.64 -24.17
CA TYR A 914 7.10 3.05 -22.89
C TYR A 914 6.51 4.48 -22.91
N PRO A 915 5.55 4.78 -23.81
CA PRO A 915 4.91 6.10 -23.87
C PRO A 915 4.15 6.41 -22.56
N PRO A 916 4.32 7.61 -21.96
CA PRO A 916 3.59 7.98 -20.76
C PRO A 916 2.07 7.86 -20.91
N VAL A 917 1.52 8.20 -22.07
CA VAL A 917 0.08 8.03 -22.39
C VAL A 917 -0.09 6.90 -23.39
N VAL A 918 -0.71 5.80 -22.95
CA VAL A 918 -0.80 4.54 -23.72
C VAL A 918 -1.94 4.49 -24.74
N PHE A 919 -2.93 5.39 -24.65
CA PHE A 919 -3.96 5.60 -25.67
C PHE A 919 -4.63 6.97 -25.54
N LEU A 920 -5.22 7.47 -26.64
CA LEU A 920 -6.10 8.64 -26.65
C LEU A 920 -7.56 8.21 -26.90
N THR A 921 -8.51 9.08 -26.57
CA THR A 921 -9.92 8.90 -26.94
C THR A 921 -10.53 10.15 -27.57
N ARG A 922 -11.57 9.93 -28.39
CA ARG A 922 -12.47 10.93 -28.97
C ARG A 922 -13.90 10.41 -28.92
N ARG A 923 -14.89 11.26 -29.18
CA ARG A 923 -16.30 10.92 -29.23
C ARG A 923 -16.95 11.47 -30.49
N THR A 924 -17.78 10.67 -31.14
CA THR A 924 -18.67 11.13 -32.22
C THR A 924 -19.85 11.90 -31.64
N TYR A 925 -20.23 13.02 -32.27
CA TYR A 925 -21.37 13.86 -31.84
C TYR A 925 -22.59 13.72 -32.78
N LYS A 926 -22.33 13.34 -34.03
CA LYS A 926 -23.28 12.91 -35.07
C LYS A 926 -22.78 11.57 -35.63
N GLU A 927 -23.42 11.04 -36.67
CA GLU A 927 -22.80 10.00 -37.49
C GLU A 927 -21.55 10.54 -38.20
N MET A 928 -20.44 9.81 -38.08
CA MET A 928 -19.14 10.15 -38.63
C MET A 928 -18.60 8.98 -39.43
N GLU A 929 -18.29 9.20 -40.71
CA GLU A 929 -17.57 8.21 -41.52
C GLU A 929 -16.06 8.33 -41.26
N LEU A 930 -15.37 7.20 -41.20
CA LEU A 930 -13.92 7.10 -40.98
C LEU A 930 -13.46 5.72 -41.48
N GLY A 931 -12.46 5.66 -42.36
CA GLY A 931 -11.96 4.40 -42.91
C GLY A 931 -13.03 3.55 -43.63
N GLY A 932 -14.04 4.19 -44.24
CA GLY A 932 -15.18 3.54 -44.86
C GLY A 932 -16.25 3.01 -43.88
N ILE A 933 -16.12 3.27 -42.58
CA ILE A 933 -17.07 2.83 -41.55
C ILE A 933 -17.80 4.03 -40.95
N LYS A 934 -19.13 3.92 -40.82
CA LYS A 934 -20.02 4.95 -40.23
C LYS A 934 -20.20 4.71 -38.75
N TYR A 935 -19.52 5.50 -37.93
CA TYR A 935 -19.64 5.50 -36.49
C TYR A 935 -20.82 6.39 -36.06
N PRO A 936 -21.89 5.85 -35.45
CA PRO A 936 -23.01 6.66 -34.99
C PRO A 936 -22.60 7.63 -33.88
N ALA A 937 -23.45 8.59 -33.57
CA ALA A 937 -23.27 9.52 -32.45
C ALA A 937 -23.05 8.79 -31.10
N GLU A 938 -22.40 9.46 -30.16
CA GLU A 938 -22.08 9.03 -28.79
C GLU A 938 -21.00 7.93 -28.64
N VAL A 939 -20.59 7.27 -29.73
CA VAL A 939 -19.51 6.27 -29.76
C VAL A 939 -18.17 6.90 -29.37
N THR A 940 -17.36 6.16 -28.59
CA THR A 940 -15.99 6.57 -28.27
C THR A 940 -14.99 5.92 -29.22
N LEU A 941 -14.22 6.72 -29.96
CA LEU A 941 -13.08 6.24 -30.74
C LEU A 941 -11.85 6.21 -29.84
N MET A 942 -11.03 5.16 -29.93
CA MET A 942 -9.80 4.98 -29.17
C MET A 942 -8.61 4.85 -30.12
N LEU A 943 -7.60 5.68 -29.91
CA LEU A 943 -6.37 5.70 -30.70
C LEU A 943 -5.26 5.04 -29.84
N PRO A 944 -4.89 3.78 -30.12
CA PRO A 944 -4.15 2.94 -29.18
C PRO A 944 -2.64 3.11 -29.38
N ILE A 945 -2.08 4.24 -28.93
CA ILE A 945 -0.65 4.60 -29.05
C ILE A 945 0.25 3.37 -28.86
N LEU A 946 0.09 2.67 -27.73
CA LEU A 946 0.92 1.52 -27.39
C LEU A 946 0.85 0.38 -28.42
N PHE A 947 -0.33 0.06 -28.95
CA PHE A 947 -0.50 -0.99 -29.97
C PHE A 947 0.17 -0.59 -31.30
N ILE A 948 -0.04 0.65 -31.75
CA ILE A 948 0.57 1.15 -33.00
C ILE A 948 2.09 1.22 -32.89
N HIS A 949 2.62 1.52 -31.70
CA HIS A 949 4.05 1.64 -31.45
C HIS A 949 4.81 0.30 -31.37
N HIS A 950 4.11 -0.83 -31.20
CA HIS A 950 4.70 -2.18 -31.20
C HIS A 950 4.26 -3.02 -32.41
N ASP A 951 3.49 -2.46 -33.35
CA ASP A 951 2.89 -3.22 -34.45
C ASP A 951 3.96 -3.65 -35.48
N PRO A 952 4.23 -4.96 -35.68
CA PRO A 952 5.31 -5.40 -36.58
C PRO A 952 5.08 -5.03 -38.04
N ASP A 953 3.82 -4.89 -38.47
CA ASP A 953 3.45 -4.46 -39.83
C ASP A 953 3.78 -2.97 -40.12
N ILE A 954 4.11 -2.21 -39.07
CA ILE A 954 4.40 -0.77 -39.11
C ILE A 954 5.89 -0.49 -38.81
N TRP A 955 6.46 -1.21 -37.84
CA TRP A 955 7.81 -0.98 -37.29
C TRP A 955 8.87 -2.00 -37.70
N GLY A 956 8.48 -3.14 -38.28
CA GLY A 956 9.39 -4.23 -38.64
C GLY A 956 9.32 -5.42 -37.67
N LYS A 957 10.04 -6.50 -37.99
CA LYS A 957 10.05 -7.72 -37.15
C LYS A 957 10.70 -7.49 -35.77
N ASP A 958 11.57 -6.50 -35.68
CA ASP A 958 12.25 -6.03 -34.46
C ASP A 958 11.40 -5.04 -33.64
N ALA A 959 10.09 -4.92 -33.90
CA ALA A 959 9.20 -4.02 -33.14
C ALA A 959 9.16 -4.32 -31.63
N GLY A 960 9.46 -5.56 -31.22
CA GLY A 960 9.59 -5.96 -29.82
C GLY A 960 10.95 -5.67 -29.17
N GLU A 961 11.92 -5.14 -29.93
CA GLU A 961 13.30 -4.90 -29.50
C GLU A 961 13.58 -3.41 -29.29
N PHE A 962 14.51 -3.07 -28.38
CA PHE A 962 15.02 -1.72 -28.22
C PHE A 962 16.12 -1.43 -29.25
N ASN A 963 15.75 -0.74 -30.34
CA ASN A 963 16.64 -0.36 -31.42
C ASN A 963 16.51 1.14 -31.74
N PRO A 964 17.16 2.02 -30.95
CA PRO A 964 17.26 3.46 -31.25
C PRO A 964 17.75 3.78 -32.66
N GLY A 965 18.51 2.88 -33.29
CA GLY A 965 19.02 3.04 -34.65
C GLY A 965 17.92 3.32 -35.69
N ARG A 966 16.68 2.87 -35.46
CA ARG A 966 15.54 3.17 -36.36
C ARG A 966 15.24 4.67 -36.50
N PHE A 967 15.66 5.51 -35.56
CA PHE A 967 15.48 6.96 -35.61
C PHE A 967 16.67 7.73 -36.20
N ALA A 968 17.68 7.04 -36.77
CA ALA A 968 18.89 7.67 -37.30
C ALA A 968 18.61 8.70 -38.40
N ASP A 969 17.60 8.47 -39.24
CA ASP A 969 17.20 9.39 -40.31
C ASP A 969 15.92 10.17 -39.98
N GLY A 970 15.62 10.29 -38.69
CA GLY A 970 14.49 11.04 -38.16
C GLY A 970 13.17 10.28 -38.11
N ILE A 971 12.19 10.84 -37.40
CA ILE A 971 10.88 10.21 -37.12
C ILE A 971 10.16 9.75 -38.40
N SER A 972 10.18 10.58 -39.45
CA SER A 972 9.47 10.29 -40.71
C SER A 972 9.98 9.04 -41.44
N ASN A 973 11.24 8.64 -41.21
CA ASN A 973 11.86 7.48 -41.86
C ASN A 973 11.91 6.24 -40.94
N ALA A 974 11.54 6.38 -39.66
CA ALA A 974 11.61 5.31 -38.66
C ALA A 974 10.50 4.24 -38.79
N THR A 975 9.54 4.42 -39.70
CA THR A 975 8.38 3.52 -39.90
C THR A 975 7.91 3.51 -41.34
N LYS A 976 7.12 2.48 -41.69
CA LYS A 976 6.41 2.40 -42.98
C LYS A 976 5.37 3.52 -43.20
N TYR A 977 4.86 4.14 -42.13
CA TYR A 977 3.83 5.18 -42.19
C TYR A 977 4.20 6.36 -41.30
N GLN A 978 4.55 7.51 -41.90
CA GLN A 978 5.16 8.67 -41.22
C GLN A 978 4.41 9.20 -39.97
N THR A 979 3.11 8.91 -39.83
CA THR A 979 2.28 9.34 -38.69
C THR A 979 2.05 8.27 -37.62
N SER A 980 2.76 7.13 -37.68
CA SER A 980 2.63 6.05 -36.68
C SER A 980 3.40 6.29 -35.38
N PHE A 981 4.32 7.25 -35.32
CA PHE A 981 4.95 7.68 -34.08
C PHE A 981 4.31 8.96 -33.55
N PHE A 982 3.48 8.85 -32.51
CA PHE A 982 2.72 9.97 -31.94
C PHE A 982 2.60 9.94 -30.40
N PRO A 983 3.70 9.76 -29.64
CA PRO A 983 3.63 9.73 -28.17
C PRO A 983 3.14 11.07 -27.57
N PHE A 984 3.38 12.18 -28.27
CA PHE A 984 2.87 13.51 -27.94
C PHE A 984 1.50 13.83 -28.59
N GLY A 985 0.87 12.85 -29.24
CA GLY A 985 -0.27 13.07 -30.15
C GLY A 985 0.15 13.69 -31.48
N TRP A 986 -0.83 14.16 -32.25
CA TRP A 986 -0.64 14.76 -33.58
C TRP A 986 -1.67 15.86 -33.85
N GLY A 987 -1.47 16.62 -34.93
CA GLY A 987 -2.39 17.65 -35.42
C GLY A 987 -2.51 18.86 -34.49
N PRO A 988 -3.60 19.65 -34.60
CA PRO A 988 -3.79 20.87 -33.79
C PRO A 988 -3.79 20.62 -32.27
N ARG A 989 -4.00 19.37 -31.84
CA ARG A 989 -4.06 18.94 -30.44
C ARG A 989 -2.76 18.28 -29.92
N ILE A 990 -1.67 18.30 -30.69
CA ILE A 990 -0.33 17.84 -30.26
C ILE A 990 0.12 18.48 -28.94
N CYS A 991 0.89 17.77 -28.12
CA CYS A 991 1.32 18.23 -26.81
C CYS A 991 2.03 19.59 -26.89
N ILE A 992 1.58 20.56 -26.10
CA ILE A 992 2.17 21.90 -26.06
C ILE A 992 3.56 21.89 -25.42
N GLY A 993 3.77 21.01 -24.43
CA GLY A 993 5.03 20.84 -23.71
C GLY A 993 6.02 19.86 -24.37
N GLN A 994 5.82 19.41 -25.62
CA GLN A 994 6.71 18.44 -26.27
C GLN A 994 8.19 18.89 -26.25
N ASN A 995 8.45 20.14 -26.64
CA ASN A 995 9.82 20.69 -26.64
C ASN A 995 10.38 20.88 -25.22
N PHE A 996 9.52 21.18 -24.24
CA PHE A 996 9.89 21.33 -22.84
C PHE A 996 10.37 19.97 -22.29
N ALA A 997 9.51 18.94 -22.38
CA ALA A 997 9.78 17.60 -21.87
C ALA A 997 11.00 16.94 -22.53
N LEU A 998 11.21 17.14 -23.85
CA LEU A 998 12.39 16.61 -24.54
C LEU A 998 13.69 17.34 -24.15
N LEU A 999 13.66 18.65 -23.93
CA LEU A 999 14.84 19.40 -23.47
C LEU A 999 15.17 19.12 -22.00
N GLU A 1000 14.14 19.00 -21.16
CA GLU A 1000 14.23 18.58 -19.75
C GLU A 1000 14.83 17.16 -19.66
N ALA A 1001 14.30 16.21 -20.43
CA ALA A 1001 14.81 14.85 -20.46
C ALA A 1001 16.25 14.78 -20.98
N LYS A 1002 16.59 15.50 -22.07
CA LYS A 1002 17.98 15.58 -22.56
C LYS A 1002 18.92 16.14 -21.50
N MET A 1003 18.58 17.27 -20.86
CA MET A 1003 19.41 17.90 -19.83
C MET A 1003 19.71 16.92 -18.69
N ALA A 1004 18.69 16.23 -18.18
CA ALA A 1004 18.85 15.24 -17.11
C ALA A 1004 19.72 14.05 -17.52
N ILE A 1005 19.45 13.42 -18.67
CA ILE A 1005 20.23 12.27 -19.17
C ILE A 1005 21.70 12.64 -19.41
N CYS A 1006 21.97 13.83 -19.96
CA CYS A 1006 23.35 14.32 -20.11
C CYS A 1006 24.03 14.51 -18.76
N THR A 1007 23.36 15.21 -17.83
CA THR A 1007 23.92 15.53 -16.51
C THR A 1007 24.26 14.27 -15.71
N ILE A 1008 23.48 13.20 -15.89
CA ILE A 1008 23.74 11.85 -15.36
C ILE A 1008 24.93 11.18 -16.08
N LEU A 1009 24.89 11.05 -17.41
CA LEU A 1009 25.91 10.31 -18.18
C LEU A 1009 27.32 10.91 -18.08
N GLN A 1010 27.46 12.23 -17.90
CA GLN A 1010 28.76 12.88 -17.62
C GLN A 1010 29.46 12.37 -16.34
N ARG A 1011 28.70 11.80 -15.39
CA ARG A 1011 29.11 11.61 -13.99
C ARG A 1011 28.94 10.17 -13.48
N PHE A 1012 27.92 9.44 -13.92
CA PHE A 1012 27.60 8.09 -13.48
C PHE A 1012 27.56 7.09 -14.64
N SER A 1013 27.93 5.84 -14.39
CA SER A 1013 27.44 4.67 -15.14
C SER A 1013 26.40 3.95 -14.28
N PHE A 1014 25.45 3.24 -14.90
CA PHE A 1014 24.32 2.69 -14.15
C PHE A 1014 23.79 1.36 -14.70
N GLU A 1015 23.56 0.40 -13.81
CA GLU A 1015 23.07 -0.95 -14.12
C GLU A 1015 21.72 -1.20 -13.45
N LEU A 1016 20.97 -2.22 -13.86
CA LEU A 1016 19.79 -2.64 -13.12
C LEU A 1016 20.24 -3.21 -11.77
N SER A 1017 19.55 -2.87 -10.69
CA SER A 1017 19.80 -3.56 -9.43
C SER A 1017 19.40 -5.04 -9.54
N PRO A 1018 20.11 -5.97 -8.88
CA PRO A 1018 19.64 -7.35 -8.69
C PRO A 1018 18.26 -7.45 -8.01
N SER A 1019 17.77 -6.37 -7.38
CA SER A 1019 16.42 -6.27 -6.80
C SER A 1019 15.32 -5.90 -7.82
N TYR A 1020 15.69 -5.49 -9.05
CA TYR A 1020 14.76 -4.97 -10.04
C TYR A 1020 13.86 -6.06 -10.65
N ILE A 1021 12.57 -5.75 -10.81
CA ILE A 1021 11.56 -6.64 -11.37
C ILE A 1021 10.83 -5.89 -12.49
N HIS A 1022 10.99 -6.33 -13.76
CA HIS A 1022 10.35 -5.65 -14.88
C HIS A 1022 8.83 -5.85 -14.85
N ALA A 1023 8.11 -4.79 -14.48
CA ALA A 1023 6.68 -4.88 -14.19
C ALA A 1023 5.90 -3.59 -14.57
N PRO A 1024 5.76 -3.25 -15.86
CA PRO A 1024 5.02 -2.06 -16.30
C PRO A 1024 3.53 -2.10 -15.90
N PHE A 1025 2.90 -0.94 -15.61
CA PHE A 1025 1.46 -0.83 -15.34
C PHE A 1025 0.94 0.60 -15.56
N THR A 1026 -0.35 0.77 -15.86
CA THR A 1026 -0.97 2.11 -16.01
C THR A 1026 -1.86 2.48 -14.81
N VAL A 1027 -1.81 3.76 -14.39
CA VAL A 1027 -2.78 4.38 -13.48
C VAL A 1027 -3.48 5.53 -14.18
N ILE A 1028 -2.71 6.56 -14.55
CA ILE A 1028 -3.08 7.60 -15.52
C ILE A 1028 -2.03 7.57 -16.64
N THR A 1029 -0.75 7.59 -16.25
CA THR A 1029 0.40 7.32 -17.12
C THR A 1029 0.92 5.88 -16.94
N LEU A 1030 1.96 5.50 -17.69
CA LEU A 1030 2.61 4.18 -17.67
C LEU A 1030 3.83 4.14 -16.74
N HIS A 1031 3.72 3.46 -15.61
CA HIS A 1031 4.76 3.39 -14.57
C HIS A 1031 5.39 1.99 -14.49
N PRO A 1032 6.66 1.86 -14.09
CA PRO A 1032 7.21 0.62 -13.53
C PRO A 1032 6.67 0.34 -12.12
N GLN A 1033 6.24 -0.89 -11.83
CA GLN A 1033 5.75 -1.30 -10.49
C GLN A 1033 6.89 -1.46 -9.45
N HIS A 1034 8.13 -1.60 -9.90
CA HIS A 1034 9.33 -1.71 -9.08
C HIS A 1034 10.46 -0.94 -9.77
N VAL A 1035 11.25 -0.15 -9.03
CA VAL A 1035 12.28 0.74 -9.56
C VAL A 1035 13.51 0.72 -8.68
N PHE A 1036 14.62 0.21 -9.23
CA PHE A 1036 15.89 0.07 -8.54
C PHE A 1036 17.03 0.03 -9.58
N ASN A 1037 17.86 1.06 -9.62
CA ASN A 1037 19.05 1.11 -10.49
C ASN A 1037 20.29 1.24 -9.60
N GLN A 1038 21.35 0.48 -9.88
CA GLN A 1038 22.64 0.63 -9.21
C GLN A 1038 23.48 1.66 -9.98
N LEU A 1039 23.76 2.79 -9.34
CA LEU A 1039 24.66 3.83 -9.86
C LEU A 1039 26.09 3.55 -9.42
N ARG A 1040 27.06 3.76 -10.32
CA ARG A 1040 28.49 3.74 -10.01
C ARG A 1040 29.14 5.08 -10.41
N TRP A 1041 30.06 5.56 -9.56
CA TRP A 1041 30.81 6.78 -9.81
C TRP A 1041 31.90 6.55 -10.87
N ALA A 1042 31.88 7.35 -11.93
CA ALA A 1042 32.94 7.32 -12.95
C ALA A 1042 34.20 8.07 -12.45
N SER A 1043 35.00 7.40 -11.62
CA SER A 1043 36.34 7.88 -11.25
C SER A 1043 37.26 7.91 -12.47
N THR A 1044 38.05 8.98 -12.61
CA THR A 1044 38.87 9.25 -13.80
C THR A 1044 40.33 8.83 -13.65
N ASP A 1045 40.58 7.66 -13.06
CA ASP A 1045 41.89 7.01 -13.06
C ASP A 1045 41.84 5.73 -13.91
N ASN A 1046 42.42 5.82 -15.11
CA ASN A 1046 42.33 4.80 -16.15
C ASN A 1046 43.35 3.64 -15.97
N SER A 1047 43.89 3.46 -14.75
CA SER A 1047 45.05 2.59 -14.49
C SER A 1047 44.76 1.25 -13.80
N LYS A 1048 43.58 1.05 -13.18
CA LYS A 1048 43.30 -0.14 -12.34
C LYS A 1048 41.87 -0.70 -12.48
N VAL A 1049 41.62 -1.44 -13.56
CA VAL A 1049 40.47 -2.36 -13.64
C VAL A 1049 40.95 -3.79 -13.42
N ARG A 1050 40.67 -4.37 -12.24
CA ARG A 1050 40.79 -5.82 -11.99
C ARG A 1050 39.42 -6.43 -11.71
N VAL A 1051 38.85 -7.08 -12.73
CA VAL A 1051 37.56 -7.78 -12.61
C VAL A 1051 37.76 -9.10 -11.85
N PHE A 1052 37.23 -9.20 -10.64
CA PHE A 1052 37.11 -10.50 -9.95
C PHE A 1052 35.83 -11.23 -10.39
N ARG A 1053 36.00 -12.19 -11.29
CA ARG A 1053 34.99 -13.25 -11.52
C ARG A 1053 35.00 -14.20 -10.32
N SER A 1054 33.84 -14.40 -9.69
CA SER A 1054 33.61 -15.50 -8.75
C SER A 1054 32.70 -16.57 -9.37
N PHE A 1055 33.22 -17.31 -10.35
CA PHE A 1055 32.66 -18.63 -10.65
C PHE A 1055 33.10 -19.59 -9.55
N LYS A 1056 32.16 -20.34 -8.95
CA LYS A 1056 32.47 -21.44 -8.03
C LYS A 1056 31.89 -22.77 -8.52
N VAL A 1057 32.43 -23.25 -9.64
CA VAL A 1057 32.37 -24.67 -9.99
C VAL A 1057 33.54 -25.36 -9.31
N ILE A 1058 33.27 -26.25 -8.37
CA ILE A 1058 34.25 -27.23 -7.86
C ILE A 1058 33.56 -28.58 -7.91
N GLN A 1059 33.95 -29.42 -8.87
CA GLN A 1059 33.67 -30.84 -8.81
C GLN A 1059 34.69 -31.55 -7.91
N LEU A 1060 34.18 -32.58 -7.24
CA LEU A 1060 34.85 -33.64 -6.49
C LEU A 1060 36.32 -33.94 -6.87
N PRO A 1061 37.23 -34.08 -5.89
CA PRO A 1061 38.33 -35.03 -6.01
C PRO A 1061 37.75 -36.45 -5.96
N ARG A 1062 37.99 -37.27 -6.98
CA ARG A 1062 37.67 -38.71 -6.96
C ARG A 1062 38.79 -39.52 -6.33
N LEU A 1063 38.43 -40.46 -5.45
CA LEU A 1063 39.24 -41.64 -5.18
C LEU A 1063 39.19 -42.60 -6.39
N ARG A 1064 40.27 -43.36 -6.60
CA ARG A 1064 40.30 -44.62 -7.38
C ARG A 1064 39.99 -45.79 -6.41
N ALA A 1065 39.64 -46.99 -6.85
CA ALA A 1065 39.72 -47.62 -8.18
C ALA A 1065 38.31 -48.12 -8.65
N ASP A 1066 38.07 -48.79 -9.79
CA ASP A 1066 38.84 -49.83 -10.49
C ASP A 1066 38.86 -49.72 -12.04
N HIS A 1067 39.73 -50.54 -12.67
CA HIS A 1067 39.74 -51.08 -14.06
C HIS A 1067 39.11 -50.24 -15.21
N CYS A 1068 39.78 -49.90 -16.34
CA CYS A 1068 40.62 -50.77 -17.17
C CYS A 1068 41.36 -50.01 -18.32
N SER A 1069 42.58 -50.47 -18.64
CA SER A 1069 43.22 -50.62 -19.98
C SER A 1069 43.34 -49.48 -21.04
N LEU A 1070 44.59 -48.97 -21.18
CA LEU A 1070 45.41 -48.86 -22.43
C LEU A 1070 45.00 -47.92 -23.61
N PRO A 1071 45.93 -47.46 -24.48
CA PRO A 1071 47.37 -47.14 -24.30
C PRO A 1071 47.88 -45.88 -25.10
N ILE A 1072 49.22 -45.69 -25.19
CA ILE A 1072 50.00 -44.90 -26.22
C ILE A 1072 49.98 -43.34 -26.04
N VAL A 1073 51.09 -42.56 -26.04
CA VAL A 1073 52.56 -42.83 -26.06
C VAL A 1073 53.41 -41.67 -25.43
N THR A 1074 54.73 -41.84 -25.36
CA THR A 1074 55.83 -40.99 -24.77
C THR A 1074 55.86 -39.49 -25.16
N THR A 1075 56.57 -38.58 -24.45
CA THR A 1075 58.06 -38.45 -24.32
C THR A 1075 58.41 -37.40 -23.22
N GLN A 1076 59.18 -37.70 -22.14
CA GLN A 1076 60.67 -37.65 -21.96
C GLN A 1076 61.24 -36.18 -21.92
N LEU A 1077 62.21 -35.73 -21.10
CA LEU A 1077 63.42 -36.29 -20.42
C LEU A 1077 63.83 -35.52 -19.10
N ILE A 1078 64.54 -36.19 -18.18
CA ILE A 1078 65.72 -35.76 -17.33
C ILE A 1078 65.63 -34.44 -16.51
N SER A 1079 65.98 -34.30 -15.20
CA SER A 1079 66.40 -35.16 -14.05
C SER A 1079 66.42 -34.28 -12.74
N CYS A 1080 66.97 -34.56 -11.53
CA CYS A 1080 67.84 -35.61 -10.96
C CYS A 1080 67.75 -35.74 -9.39
N ARG A 1081 68.87 -36.12 -8.74
CA ARG A 1081 69.22 -36.41 -7.32
C ARG A 1081 69.43 -35.16 -6.42
N ALA A 1082 69.51 -35.16 -5.07
CA ALA A 1082 69.17 -36.05 -3.90
C ALA A 1082 69.58 -35.26 -2.59
N GLY A 1083 69.41 -35.65 -1.30
CA GLY A 1083 68.74 -36.77 -0.58
C GLY A 1083 69.29 -36.95 0.87
N SER A 1084 68.62 -37.76 1.75
CA SER A 1084 69.06 -38.23 3.12
C SER A 1084 69.16 -37.21 4.29
N SER A 1085 69.02 -37.52 5.60
CA SER A 1085 68.51 -38.73 6.35
C SER A 1085 68.45 -38.59 7.92
N LEU A 1086 67.46 -39.27 8.56
CA LEU A 1086 67.45 -39.98 9.89
C LEU A 1086 67.53 -39.31 11.32
N MET A 1087 66.60 -39.75 12.21
CA MET A 1087 66.70 -40.16 13.67
C MET A 1087 67.14 -39.18 14.81
N ALA A 1088 66.82 -39.35 16.13
CA ALA A 1088 65.79 -40.13 16.90
C ALA A 1088 65.76 -39.80 18.45
N ASN A 1089 64.79 -40.38 19.20
CA ASN A 1089 64.74 -40.78 20.64
C ASN A 1089 64.22 -39.89 21.82
N ASN A 1090 63.53 -40.58 22.76
CA ASN A 1090 63.37 -40.37 24.24
C ASN A 1090 62.52 -39.21 24.83
N MET A 1091 61.89 -39.30 26.03
CA MET A 1091 61.28 -40.42 26.81
C MET A 1091 60.48 -39.91 28.06
N LYS A 1092 59.35 -40.58 28.45
CA LYS A 1092 58.73 -40.63 29.82
C LYS A 1092 58.15 -39.34 30.47
N SER A 1093 57.19 -39.34 31.43
CA SER A 1093 56.27 -40.40 31.97
C SER A 1093 55.21 -39.89 32.97
N LEU A 1094 54.08 -40.62 33.12
CA LEU A 1094 53.07 -40.60 34.23
C LEU A 1094 52.15 -39.35 34.28
N HIS A 1095 50.83 -39.40 34.56
CA HIS A 1095 49.83 -40.46 34.83
C HIS A 1095 48.39 -39.87 34.56
N LEU A 1096 47.21 -40.51 34.68
CA LEU A 1096 46.76 -41.85 35.10
C LEU A 1096 45.64 -42.38 34.15
N ALA A 1097 44.42 -42.65 34.65
CA ALA A 1097 43.21 -43.15 33.94
C ALA A 1097 41.96 -42.94 34.83
N GLY A 1098 40.69 -43.18 34.43
CA GLY A 1098 40.11 -43.74 33.19
C GLY A 1098 38.63 -43.30 33.02
N ALA A 1099 37.98 -43.49 31.85
CA ALA A 1099 37.27 -44.71 31.40
C ALA A 1099 35.84 -44.85 32.02
N LEU A 1100 34.77 -45.31 31.33
CA LEU A 1100 34.69 -46.27 30.22
C LEU A 1100 33.63 -45.92 29.13
N LEU A 1101 33.41 -46.83 28.17
CA LEU A 1101 32.61 -46.69 26.93
C LEU A 1101 31.80 -47.99 26.64
N TYR A 1102 31.22 -48.11 25.43
CA TYR A 1102 30.59 -49.28 24.79
C TYR A 1102 29.09 -49.56 25.13
N THR A 1103 28.25 -50.21 24.31
CA THR A 1103 27.78 -50.02 22.89
C THR A 1103 27.15 -51.33 22.35
N VAL A 1104 26.12 -51.28 21.48
CA VAL A 1104 25.82 -52.33 20.44
C VAL A 1104 25.32 -53.70 21.04
N PRO A 1105 24.74 -54.72 20.34
CA PRO A 1105 24.57 -55.00 18.89
C PRO A 1105 23.18 -55.38 18.29
N THR A 1106 23.06 -55.15 16.98
CA THR A 1106 22.46 -55.91 15.83
C THR A 1106 21.22 -56.85 15.87
N ARG A 1107 20.32 -56.60 14.90
CA ARG A 1107 19.63 -57.52 13.92
C ARG A 1107 18.81 -58.76 14.35
N GLY A 1108 17.61 -58.93 13.77
CA GLY A 1108 17.05 -60.27 13.44
C GLY A 1108 15.54 -60.40 13.11
N HIS A 1109 15.17 -60.31 11.81
CA HIS A 1109 13.98 -60.88 11.11
C HIS A 1109 12.52 -60.69 11.63
N GLU A 1110 11.56 -61.11 10.78
CA GLU A 1110 10.10 -60.98 10.95
C GLU A 1110 9.43 -62.11 11.75
N GLU A 1111 8.24 -61.85 12.32
CA GLU A 1111 6.99 -62.50 11.88
C GLU A 1111 5.72 -61.79 12.43
N ASN A 1112 4.52 -62.20 11.97
CA ASN A 1112 3.24 -61.55 12.27
C ASN A 1112 2.55 -62.11 13.53
N GLY A 1113 1.86 -61.25 14.32
CA GLY A 1113 1.31 -61.66 15.63
C GLY A 1113 0.10 -60.87 16.18
N ILE A 1114 -1.02 -60.86 15.44
CA ILE A 1114 -2.42 -60.74 15.90
C ILE A 1114 -2.76 -59.75 17.06
N SER A 1115 -3.39 -58.64 16.68
CA SER A 1115 -4.34 -57.77 17.42
C SER A 1115 -4.52 -57.87 18.95
N ARG A 1116 -4.45 -56.71 19.61
CA ARG A 1116 -5.68 -56.02 20.02
C ARG A 1116 -5.54 -54.51 19.99
#